data_AF-A0A0F9Q6X6-F1
#
_entry.id   AF-A0A0F9Q6X6-F1
#
_cell.length_a   1.000
_cell.length_b   1.000
_cell.length_c   1.000
_cell.angle_alpha   90.00
_cell.angle_beta   90.00
_cell.angle_gamma   90.00
#
_symmetry.space_group_name_H-M   'P 1'
#
loop_
_entity.id
_entity.type
_entity.pdbx_description
1 polymer ?
#
loop_
_entity_poly.entity_id
_entity_poly.type
_entity_poly.pdbx_seq_one_letter_code
_entity_poly.pdbx_strand_id
1 'polypeptide(L)'
;MKYLRKIKCMMLIIAIIIPMMIVFSSFITNVKADTYIDVENYGDNQWHWGVDVGDNIIFEIEFAISDPNTGDLIQQFKDIMILNITSIENISKIVDGFNLVFSQVNSTELYYNSSLDALEPIHSNSQMIAEFALNSSHPQEYFYMVEEIPIPILLPLNSSNNIEWANMTNILNDTMYSYMAEGNFSRFDTFGFNSSDDSFWFRNSTHGYYLNVSYYYNSNNIQNGTIKEAKGSILTPFGDSDKQLVLNFTVLRVFDYNITDEVVWGVDVGETFIYDFAEKRFDETHNETYDDPNNRFAGEIKIVVSKFNETTFWLGGNGFGDNNDTIPMVFQGVYADVYFWNFTENDFVLEMNNRLMGAANNFYPVIINEDPQFIIPISATQEDFEYMFNPNIIKTRGMPYDDMSIVWGSTIHFEMWNSTGHEMVEVNINSTNGIFMNYLMSNYWDFTYFELKNMTYIDWAVDIGDYFYFKEFSGYEDREVRITILGYGYYFDNLSYFFNEHLDVLLPAGQPELQFFSVVMGNVEHWDRDMERWVPEYDPVGYGGRTTGPPPPLKPRPIAAANKYWAIAPPMLSEGPPLLLPNGTTGYDTEFQNLFDLMGFMFDEIQYGIDWVHLRNTTVDTYMQYNFSATTGMTTLINGWTYRYDDYFGYFSWDFFSAYLETSVDLVPTLNTINLTSLFVSDISITAEIRVSAPGAEFIYALNAINPVFEPLPMGEDLVYLDLKITNHSLLIGNITLDITIPSYIDLSTEYLYFWVWNMGGTDHWNGAPRGFYDSVAYYGAYSLRFEIPMEGPLMVLLAISYGTEPPVYPPEDFILTSDAGNPDADGNFVLSWTDAAAESYSVYVSNTYITDASDLLIPLASNITGLTYTITDLPNGTYYFVVVAHNSAGNSLSNTLEVTVGTGEEIPGYNLLIVLLAFVSISAIIIKKRRKL
;
A
#
# COMPACT_ATOMS: atom_id res chain seq x y z
N MET A 1 23.68 -62.41 30.55
CA MET A 1 24.99 -62.17 31.24
C MET A 1 25.41 -60.70 31.31
N LYS A 2 25.25 -59.87 30.26
CA LYS A 2 25.54 -58.41 30.33
C LYS A 2 24.68 -57.63 31.34
N TYR A 3 23.41 -58.02 31.51
CA TYR A 3 22.48 -57.38 32.46
C TYR A 3 22.86 -57.59 33.94
N LEU A 4 23.24 -58.83 34.31
CA LEU A 4 23.74 -59.14 35.66
C LEU A 4 25.06 -58.41 36.00
N ARG A 5 25.88 -58.09 35.00
CA ARG A 5 27.15 -57.35 35.19
C ARG A 5 26.90 -55.86 35.46
N LYS A 6 25.89 -55.26 34.81
CA LYS A 6 25.44 -53.88 35.10
C LYS A 6 24.84 -53.76 36.50
N ILE A 7 24.00 -54.69 36.93
CA ILE A 7 23.40 -54.66 38.28
C ILE A 7 24.48 -54.83 39.37
N LYS A 8 25.46 -55.73 39.17
CA LYS A 8 26.57 -55.88 40.13
C LYS A 8 27.49 -54.66 40.17
N CYS A 9 27.76 -54.01 39.04
CA CYS A 9 28.51 -52.73 39.03
C CYS A 9 27.73 -51.61 39.72
N MET A 10 26.42 -51.50 39.48
CA MET A 10 25.58 -50.47 40.10
C MET A 10 25.46 -50.67 41.62
N MET A 11 25.30 -51.92 42.08
CA MET A 11 25.32 -52.24 43.52
C MET A 11 26.69 -51.98 44.16
N LEU A 12 27.80 -52.22 43.45
CA LEU A 12 29.14 -51.91 43.95
C LEU A 12 29.37 -50.40 44.04
N ILE A 13 28.86 -49.62 43.07
CA ILE A 13 28.91 -48.15 43.08
C ILE A 13 28.07 -47.61 44.24
N ILE A 14 26.85 -48.11 44.43
CA ILE A 14 25.98 -47.71 45.56
C ILE A 14 26.62 -48.09 46.92
N ALA A 15 27.26 -49.27 47.01
CA ALA A 15 27.94 -49.72 48.23
C ALA A 15 29.24 -48.96 48.54
N ILE A 16 29.82 -48.23 47.58
CA ILE A 16 30.97 -47.34 47.78
C ILE A 16 30.51 -45.90 48.06
N ILE A 17 29.48 -45.44 47.36
CA ILE A 17 28.93 -44.08 47.50
C ILE A 17 28.27 -43.89 48.87
N ILE A 18 27.49 -44.86 49.38
CA ILE A 18 26.78 -44.67 50.66
C ILE A 18 27.77 -44.50 51.84
N PRO A 19 28.82 -45.32 52.02
CA PRO A 19 29.83 -45.07 53.04
C PRO A 19 30.64 -43.79 52.80
N MET A 20 30.95 -43.46 51.52
CA MET A 20 31.61 -42.20 51.20
C MET A 20 30.74 -40.98 51.52
N MET A 21 29.42 -41.04 51.33
CA MET A 21 28.50 -39.98 51.72
C MET A 21 28.35 -39.85 53.24
N ILE A 22 28.39 -40.97 53.99
CA ILE A 22 28.38 -40.94 55.47
C ILE A 22 29.71 -40.42 56.04
N VAL A 23 30.82 -40.68 55.34
CA VAL A 23 32.14 -40.14 55.70
C VAL A 23 32.26 -38.67 55.28
N PHE A 24 31.77 -38.27 54.11
CA PHE A 24 31.72 -36.86 53.69
C PHE A 24 30.75 -36.03 54.56
N SER A 25 29.61 -36.58 55.00
CA SER A 25 28.71 -35.89 55.93
C SER A 25 29.30 -35.71 57.32
N SER A 26 30.37 -36.44 57.68
CA SER A 26 31.12 -36.25 58.93
C SER A 26 32.38 -35.38 58.78
N PHE A 27 32.77 -35.04 57.55
CA PHE A 27 33.85 -34.07 57.25
C PHE A 27 33.33 -32.69 56.80
N ILE A 28 32.04 -32.56 56.47
CA ILE A 28 31.37 -31.27 56.43
C ILE A 28 30.86 -30.97 57.85
N THR A 29 31.78 -30.68 58.76
CA THR A 29 31.43 -29.65 59.74
C THR A 29 31.36 -28.38 58.91
N ASN A 30 30.15 -27.93 58.56
CA ASN A 30 29.96 -26.50 58.36
C ASN A 30 30.58 -25.88 59.62
N VAL A 31 31.66 -25.12 59.45
CA VAL A 31 32.01 -24.14 60.46
C VAL A 31 30.77 -23.26 60.50
N LYS A 32 29.85 -23.54 61.44
CA LYS A 32 28.83 -22.58 61.80
C LYS A 32 29.65 -21.37 62.22
N ALA A 33 29.64 -20.32 61.41
CA ALA A 33 29.98 -19.00 61.91
C ALA A 33 29.16 -18.81 63.20
N ASP A 34 29.77 -18.24 64.24
CA ASP A 34 29.01 -17.88 65.43
C ASP A 34 27.92 -16.91 64.97
N THR A 35 26.69 -17.40 64.81
CA THR A 35 25.52 -16.58 64.50
C THR A 35 25.08 -15.75 65.70
N TYR A 36 25.77 -15.96 66.83
CA TYR A 36 25.55 -15.28 68.08
C TYR A 36 26.33 -13.97 68.16
N ILE A 37 25.63 -12.92 68.54
CA ILE A 37 26.18 -11.59 68.78
C ILE A 37 26.87 -11.63 70.14
N ASP A 38 28.17 -11.32 70.18
CA ASP A 38 28.95 -11.30 71.42
C ASP A 38 28.53 -10.08 72.26
N VAL A 39 27.95 -10.33 73.43
CA VAL A 39 27.45 -9.30 74.33
C VAL A 39 28.31 -9.27 75.61
N GLU A 40 29.05 -8.17 75.83
CA GLU A 40 29.76 -7.99 77.10
C GLU A 40 28.77 -7.75 78.27
N ASN A 41 28.89 -8.58 79.32
CA ASN A 41 28.18 -8.51 80.60
C ASN A 41 26.69 -8.92 80.68
N TYR A 42 26.07 -9.46 79.63
CA TYR A 42 24.79 -10.17 79.77
C TYR A 42 25.02 -11.68 79.87
N GLY A 43 25.08 -12.20 81.09
CA GLY A 43 25.01 -13.65 81.30
C GLY A 43 23.67 -14.17 80.77
N ASP A 44 23.72 -14.97 79.70
CA ASP A 44 22.63 -15.74 79.06
C ASP A 44 21.81 -15.08 77.92
N ASN A 45 22.14 -13.88 77.42
CA ASN A 45 21.47 -13.29 76.23
C ASN A 45 22.28 -13.45 74.95
N GLN A 46 22.18 -14.63 74.32
CA GLN A 46 22.66 -14.89 72.97
C GLN A 46 21.70 -14.27 71.94
N TRP A 47 21.99 -13.06 71.45
CA TRP A 47 21.26 -12.49 70.30
C TRP A 47 21.75 -13.13 69.00
N HIS A 48 20.92 -13.18 67.95
CA HIS A 48 21.29 -13.70 66.64
C HIS A 48 20.44 -13.07 65.52
N TRP A 49 20.85 -13.22 64.26
CA TRP A 49 20.21 -12.54 63.10
C TRP A 49 19.04 -13.29 62.45
N GLY A 50 18.73 -14.51 62.91
CA GLY A 50 17.70 -15.36 62.30
C GLY A 50 18.03 -15.86 60.88
N VAL A 51 19.23 -15.60 60.37
CA VAL A 51 19.73 -16.09 59.08
C VAL A 51 21.10 -16.74 59.26
N ASP A 52 21.44 -17.65 58.34
CA ASP A 52 22.72 -18.35 58.28
C ASP A 52 23.53 -17.91 57.05
N VAL A 53 24.86 -18.09 57.10
CA VAL A 53 25.72 -17.88 55.91
C VAL A 53 25.32 -18.85 54.80
N GLY A 54 25.10 -18.31 53.60
CA GLY A 54 24.60 -19.01 52.42
C GLY A 54 23.10 -18.86 52.19
N ASP A 55 22.34 -18.29 53.13
CA ASP A 55 20.93 -18.00 52.93
C ASP A 55 20.74 -16.95 51.82
N ASN A 56 19.75 -17.18 50.96
CA ASN A 56 19.29 -16.21 49.98
C ASN A 56 18.03 -15.51 50.50
N ILE A 57 18.01 -14.19 50.41
CA ILE A 57 16.86 -13.36 50.76
C ILE A 57 16.48 -12.55 49.52
N ILE A 58 15.24 -12.73 49.07
CA ILE A 58 14.76 -12.22 47.79
C ILE A 58 13.67 -11.18 48.04
N PHE A 59 13.75 -10.07 47.31
CA PHE A 59 12.80 -8.98 47.41
C PHE A 59 12.32 -8.52 46.04
N GLU A 60 11.03 -8.33 45.91
CA GLU A 60 10.49 -7.46 44.87
C GLU A 60 10.56 -6.02 45.37
N ILE A 61 11.20 -5.16 44.59
CA ILE A 61 11.37 -3.75 44.90
C ILE A 61 10.65 -2.92 43.85
N GLU A 62 9.95 -1.89 44.30
CA GLU A 62 9.33 -0.88 43.45
C GLU A 62 9.78 0.49 43.96
N PHE A 63 10.29 1.32 43.06
CA PHE A 63 10.71 2.68 43.34
C PHE A 63 10.00 3.65 42.41
N ALA A 64 9.57 4.80 42.95
CA ALA A 64 9.04 5.92 42.20
C ALA A 64 9.59 7.23 42.78
N ILE A 65 10.28 8.00 41.94
CA ILE A 65 10.93 9.27 42.26
C ILE A 65 10.10 10.40 41.66
N SER A 66 9.74 11.40 42.45
CA SER A 66 9.00 12.57 41.96
C SER A 66 9.54 13.91 42.49
N ASP A 67 9.22 14.99 41.77
CA ASP A 67 9.50 16.35 42.22
C ASP A 67 8.57 16.69 43.42
N PRO A 68 9.11 17.16 44.56
CA PRO A 68 8.31 17.44 45.75
C PRO A 68 7.35 18.62 45.59
N ASN A 69 7.58 19.53 44.65
CA ASN A 69 6.78 20.73 44.43
C ASN A 69 5.67 20.52 43.41
N THR A 70 5.97 19.85 42.29
CA THR A 70 4.99 19.61 41.23
C THR A 70 4.28 18.26 41.38
N GLY A 71 4.91 17.28 42.02
CA GLY A 71 4.46 15.90 42.08
C GLY A 71 4.76 15.12 40.80
N ASP A 72 5.44 15.73 39.81
CA ASP A 72 5.75 15.07 38.55
C ASP A 72 6.71 13.91 38.78
N LEU A 73 6.38 12.78 38.17
CA LEU A 73 7.22 11.60 38.19
C LEU A 73 8.51 11.85 37.39
N ILE A 74 9.66 11.47 37.95
CA ILE A 74 10.97 11.61 37.31
C ILE A 74 11.47 10.25 36.83
N GLN A 75 11.32 9.23 37.67
CA GLN A 75 11.78 7.87 37.38
C GLN A 75 10.93 6.89 38.17
N GLN A 76 10.62 5.73 37.60
CA GLN A 76 10.10 4.59 38.35
C GLN A 76 10.61 3.29 37.75
N PHE A 77 10.81 2.29 38.60
CA PHE A 77 11.18 0.95 38.17
C PHE A 77 10.79 -0.10 39.21
N LYS A 78 10.61 -1.33 38.74
CA LYS A 78 10.44 -2.54 39.54
C LYS A 78 11.62 -3.45 39.27
N ASP A 79 12.09 -4.16 40.30
CA ASP A 79 13.20 -5.07 40.17
C ASP A 79 13.12 -6.20 41.21
N ILE A 80 13.95 -7.22 41.03
CA ILE A 80 14.13 -8.31 41.98
C ILE A 80 15.55 -8.29 42.56
N MET A 81 15.63 -7.98 43.85
CA MET A 81 16.89 -7.94 44.58
C MET A 81 17.12 -9.29 45.29
N ILE A 82 18.22 -9.97 44.96
CA ILE A 82 18.60 -11.25 45.57
C ILE A 82 19.86 -11.07 46.40
N LEU A 83 19.77 -11.23 47.71
CA LEU A 83 20.90 -11.09 48.62
C LEU A 83 21.35 -12.47 49.14
N ASN A 84 22.61 -12.82 48.93
CA ASN A 84 23.23 -14.00 49.55
C ASN A 84 24.04 -13.59 50.77
N ILE A 85 23.74 -14.16 51.94
CA ILE A 85 24.50 -13.89 53.17
C ILE A 85 25.88 -14.52 53.06
N THR A 86 26.93 -13.70 52.90
CA THR A 86 28.29 -14.18 52.66
C THR A 86 29.10 -14.33 53.95
N SER A 87 28.83 -13.51 54.96
CA SER A 87 29.45 -13.66 56.28
C SER A 87 28.63 -13.03 57.40
N ILE A 88 28.78 -13.58 58.60
CA ILE A 88 28.36 -12.97 59.86
C ILE A 88 29.61 -12.93 60.74
N GLU A 89 30.08 -11.73 61.08
CA GLU A 89 31.37 -11.54 61.75
C GLU A 89 31.30 -10.49 62.86
N ASN A 90 32.16 -10.64 63.87
CA ASN A 90 32.28 -9.67 64.96
C ASN A 90 33.42 -8.70 64.65
N ILE A 91 33.12 -7.41 64.57
CA ILE A 91 34.09 -6.35 64.26
C ILE A 91 34.14 -5.29 65.34
N SER A 92 35.34 -4.81 65.66
CA SER A 92 35.54 -3.74 66.64
C SER A 92 35.64 -2.39 65.96
N LYS A 93 34.76 -1.45 66.31
CA LYS A 93 34.73 -0.08 65.80
C LYS A 93 34.74 0.92 66.96
N ILE A 94 35.34 2.09 66.73
CA ILE A 94 35.28 3.20 67.68
C ILE A 94 34.11 4.11 67.29
N VAL A 95 33.08 4.16 68.13
CA VAL A 95 31.91 5.04 67.97
C VAL A 95 31.88 5.98 69.17
N ASP A 96 31.84 7.29 68.92
CA ASP A 96 31.86 8.35 69.94
C ASP A 96 32.98 8.21 71.00
N GLY A 97 34.13 7.66 70.59
CA GLY A 97 35.30 7.46 71.44
C GLY A 97 35.28 6.18 72.29
N PHE A 98 34.27 5.32 72.14
CA PHE A 98 34.16 4.02 72.79
C PHE A 98 34.41 2.89 71.80
N ASN A 99 35.14 1.85 72.21
CA ASN A 99 35.34 0.65 71.40
C ASN A 99 34.13 -0.27 71.58
N LEU A 100 33.38 -0.50 70.50
CA LEU A 100 32.21 -1.38 70.46
C LEU A 100 32.51 -2.58 69.57
N VAL A 101 32.08 -3.76 70.00
CA VAL A 101 32.08 -4.97 69.18
C VAL A 101 30.70 -5.10 68.56
N PHE A 102 30.67 -5.07 67.23
CA PHE A 102 29.48 -5.21 66.42
C PHE A 102 29.42 -6.60 65.80
N SER A 103 28.25 -7.21 65.78
CA SER A 103 27.97 -8.29 64.84
C SER A 103 27.51 -7.68 63.53
N GLN A 104 28.27 -7.90 62.46
CA GLN A 104 28.03 -7.40 61.12
C GLN A 104 27.59 -8.55 60.22
N VAL A 105 26.51 -8.34 59.46
CA VAL A 105 26.01 -9.24 58.42
C VAL A 105 26.37 -8.65 57.06
N ASN A 106 27.17 -9.39 56.30
CA ASN A 106 27.55 -9.03 54.95
C ASN A 106 26.80 -9.91 53.94
N SER A 107 26.38 -9.31 52.82
CA SER A 107 25.78 -10.03 51.71
C SER A 107 26.45 -9.67 50.38
N THR A 108 26.27 -10.53 49.39
CA THR A 108 26.55 -10.19 47.99
C THR A 108 25.23 -10.20 47.24
N GLU A 109 25.02 -9.18 46.42
CA GLU A 109 23.86 -9.13 45.53
C GLU A 109 24.07 -10.06 44.34
N LEU A 110 23.07 -10.89 44.09
CA LEU A 110 23.04 -11.87 43.02
C LEU A 110 21.96 -11.50 42.00
N TYR A 111 22.13 -11.99 40.78
CA TYR A 111 21.08 -12.02 39.76
C TYR A 111 20.97 -13.42 39.18
N TYR A 112 19.82 -13.73 38.57
CA TYR A 112 19.64 -15.00 37.87
C TYR A 112 20.20 -14.90 36.43
N ASN A 113 21.24 -15.69 36.16
CA ASN A 113 21.80 -15.83 34.82
C ASN A 113 21.14 -17.01 34.10
N SER A 114 20.15 -16.69 33.26
CA SER A 114 19.39 -17.65 32.46
C SER A 114 20.26 -18.52 31.54
N SER A 115 21.44 -18.04 31.10
CA SER A 115 22.33 -18.82 30.24
C SER A 115 23.09 -19.92 31.00
N LEU A 116 23.31 -19.72 32.30
CA LEU A 116 24.01 -20.67 33.17
C LEU A 116 23.06 -21.47 34.07
N ASP A 117 21.78 -21.10 34.10
CA ASP A 117 20.77 -21.65 35.02
C ASP A 117 21.27 -21.60 36.48
N ALA A 118 21.80 -20.42 36.88
CA ALA A 118 22.43 -20.22 38.17
C ALA A 118 22.35 -18.75 38.63
N LEU A 119 22.44 -18.55 39.95
CA LEU A 119 22.62 -17.22 40.54
C LEU A 119 24.09 -16.81 40.46
N GLU A 120 24.36 -15.62 39.96
CA GLU A 120 25.70 -15.04 39.84
C GLU A 120 25.78 -13.69 40.56
N PRO A 121 26.95 -13.33 41.12
CA PRO A 121 27.12 -12.04 41.77
C PRO A 121 27.11 -10.89 40.76
N ILE A 122 26.33 -9.84 41.04
CA ILE A 122 26.33 -8.59 40.24
C ILE A 122 27.66 -7.86 40.44
N HIS A 123 28.15 -7.84 41.68
CA HIS A 123 29.39 -7.19 42.08
C HIS A 123 30.33 -8.16 42.80
N SER A 124 31.65 -7.91 42.69
CA SER A 124 32.67 -8.78 43.29
C SER A 124 32.88 -8.59 44.80
N ASN A 125 32.28 -7.54 45.39
CA ASN A 125 32.43 -7.19 46.79
C ASN A 125 31.18 -7.55 47.59
N SER A 126 31.35 -7.95 48.85
CA SER A 126 30.25 -8.04 49.82
C SER A 126 29.95 -6.66 50.40
N GLN A 127 28.67 -6.37 50.66
CA GLN A 127 28.15 -5.16 51.27
C GLN A 127 27.59 -5.44 52.67
N MET A 128 27.63 -4.45 53.57
CA MET A 128 27.05 -4.58 54.91
C MET A 128 25.55 -4.29 54.88
N ILE A 129 24.72 -5.29 55.19
CA ILE A 129 23.25 -5.13 55.18
C ILE A 129 22.64 -4.93 56.56
N ALA A 130 23.36 -5.29 57.63
CA ALA A 130 22.95 -5.01 59.00
C ALA A 130 24.15 -5.11 59.95
N GLU A 131 24.19 -4.24 60.95
CA GLU A 131 25.20 -4.27 62.00
C GLU A 131 24.55 -3.93 63.35
N PHE A 132 24.87 -4.69 64.40
CA PHE A 132 24.30 -4.51 65.73
C PHE A 132 25.34 -4.72 66.84
N ALA A 133 25.37 -3.82 67.81
CA ALA A 133 26.18 -3.93 69.02
C ALA A 133 25.36 -3.68 70.28
N LEU A 134 25.79 -4.32 71.38
CA LEU A 134 25.30 -4.06 72.73
C LEU A 134 26.46 -3.65 73.65
N ASN A 135 26.32 -2.52 74.34
CA ASN A 135 27.28 -2.10 75.36
C ASN A 135 26.60 -1.54 76.61
N SER A 136 26.62 -2.33 77.68
CA SER A 136 26.11 -1.96 79.01
C SER A 136 26.85 -0.80 79.71
N SER A 137 27.96 -0.32 79.15
CA SER A 137 28.83 0.74 79.71
C SER A 137 28.71 2.09 78.98
N HIS A 138 27.95 2.16 77.89
CA HIS A 138 27.73 3.35 77.06
C HIS A 138 26.40 4.03 77.43
N PRO A 139 26.26 5.37 77.35
CA PRO A 139 24.98 6.05 77.61
C PRO A 139 23.84 5.65 76.65
N GLN A 140 24.17 5.14 75.46
CA GLN A 140 23.26 4.41 74.58
C GLN A 140 23.65 2.92 74.64
N GLU A 141 22.83 2.10 75.31
CA GLU A 141 23.16 0.70 75.62
C GLU A 141 23.23 -0.23 74.38
N TYR A 142 22.74 0.23 73.22
CA TYR A 142 22.54 -0.55 71.99
C TYR A 142 22.85 0.32 70.77
N PHE A 143 23.30 -0.28 69.66
CA PHE A 143 23.52 0.41 68.40
C PHE A 143 23.13 -0.49 67.22
N TYR A 144 22.39 0.06 66.25
CA TYR A 144 22.03 -0.60 64.99
C TYR A 144 22.32 0.33 63.82
N MET A 145 22.96 -0.17 62.78
CA MET A 145 23.14 0.55 61.52
C MET A 145 23.11 -0.38 60.29
N VAL A 146 22.93 0.25 59.14
CA VAL A 146 22.97 -0.32 57.79
C VAL A 146 23.74 0.68 56.90
N GLU A 147 24.35 0.23 55.82
CA GLU A 147 25.25 1.07 55.01
C GLU A 147 24.48 2.00 54.07
N GLU A 148 23.72 1.42 53.14
CA GLU A 148 23.12 2.18 52.02
C GLU A 148 21.58 2.16 52.02
N ILE A 149 20.96 1.08 52.49
CA ILE A 149 19.51 0.88 52.39
C ILE A 149 18.82 1.46 53.62
N PRO A 150 17.92 2.46 53.52
CA PRO A 150 17.25 3.08 54.68
C PRO A 150 16.13 2.21 55.28
N ILE A 151 16.25 0.89 55.15
CA ILE A 151 15.27 -0.11 55.57
C ILE A 151 16.03 -1.18 56.37
N PRO A 152 15.64 -1.49 57.61
CA PRO A 152 16.27 -2.55 58.38
C PRO A 152 15.84 -3.90 57.79
N ILE A 153 16.67 -4.51 56.94
CA ILE A 153 16.33 -5.78 56.27
C ILE A 153 16.26 -6.93 57.28
N LEU A 154 17.12 -6.90 58.31
CA LEU A 154 17.25 -7.92 59.35
C LEU A 154 17.15 -7.27 60.72
N LEU A 155 16.38 -7.87 61.63
CA LEU A 155 16.39 -7.49 63.03
C LEU A 155 17.03 -8.57 63.90
N PRO A 156 17.85 -8.18 64.89
CA PRO A 156 18.44 -9.13 65.80
C PRO A 156 17.34 -9.67 66.74
N LEU A 157 17.34 -10.99 66.92
CA LEU A 157 16.47 -11.74 67.80
C LEU A 157 17.20 -12.01 69.11
N ASN A 158 16.53 -11.89 70.25
CA ASN A 158 17.13 -12.24 71.54
C ASN A 158 17.20 -13.77 71.76
N SER A 159 17.75 -14.21 72.89
CA SER A 159 17.91 -15.64 73.22
C SER A 159 16.60 -16.45 73.31
N SER A 160 15.46 -15.76 73.35
CA SER A 160 14.13 -16.39 73.31
C SER A 160 13.50 -16.35 71.91
N ASN A 161 14.28 -16.04 70.87
CA ASN A 161 13.87 -15.79 69.48
C ASN A 161 12.87 -14.63 69.34
N ASN A 162 12.87 -13.66 70.26
CA ASN A 162 11.92 -12.56 70.26
C ASN A 162 12.54 -11.26 69.75
N ILE A 163 11.77 -10.49 68.98
CA ILE A 163 12.07 -9.09 68.67
C ILE A 163 11.69 -8.24 69.89
N GLU A 164 12.64 -7.47 70.43
CA GLU A 164 12.38 -6.52 71.50
C GLU A 164 11.79 -5.21 70.96
N TRP A 165 10.53 -5.24 70.49
CA TRP A 165 9.88 -4.16 69.74
C TRP A 165 10.08 -2.76 70.35
N ALA A 166 9.85 -2.58 71.65
CA ALA A 166 9.96 -1.27 72.30
C ALA A 166 11.42 -0.75 72.33
N ASN A 167 12.39 -1.64 72.58
CA ASN A 167 13.81 -1.28 72.59
C ASN A 167 14.26 -0.99 71.16
N MET A 168 13.95 -1.88 70.22
CA MET A 168 14.34 -1.78 68.82
C MET A 168 13.80 -0.51 68.15
N THR A 169 12.57 -0.09 68.48
CA THR A 169 12.01 1.16 67.95
C THR A 169 12.89 2.36 68.30
N ASN A 170 13.32 2.47 69.56
CA ASN A 170 14.18 3.57 70.00
C ASN A 170 15.58 3.47 69.38
N ILE A 171 16.14 2.26 69.32
CA ILE A 171 17.47 2.01 68.73
C ILE A 171 17.50 2.45 67.26
N LEU A 172 16.54 1.97 66.45
CA LEU A 172 16.46 2.31 65.04
C LEU A 172 16.32 3.83 64.84
N ASN A 173 15.51 4.51 65.65
CA ASN A 173 15.36 5.96 65.56
C ASN A 173 16.64 6.72 65.96
N ASP A 174 17.25 6.35 67.08
CA ASP A 174 18.33 7.12 67.70
C ASP A 174 19.70 6.85 67.08
N THR A 175 19.94 5.65 66.54
CA THR A 175 21.24 5.29 65.94
C THR A 175 21.18 5.22 64.42
N MET A 176 20.20 4.51 63.83
CA MET A 176 20.14 4.32 62.38
C MET A 176 19.57 5.56 61.67
N TYR A 177 18.32 5.91 61.93
CA TYR A 177 17.64 6.98 61.22
C TYR A 177 18.15 8.37 61.60
N SER A 178 18.63 8.57 62.83
CA SER A 178 19.28 9.83 63.21
C SER A 178 20.61 10.04 62.47
N TYR A 179 21.44 8.99 62.32
CA TYR A 179 22.67 9.04 61.54
C TYR A 179 22.39 9.28 60.05
N MET A 180 21.48 8.51 59.46
CA MET A 180 21.12 8.68 58.05
C MET A 180 20.48 10.03 57.74
N ALA A 181 19.78 10.63 58.71
CA ALA A 181 19.20 11.96 58.54
C ALA A 181 20.24 13.09 58.49
N GLU A 182 21.51 12.84 58.83
CA GLU A 182 22.58 13.85 58.73
C GLU A 182 23.02 14.11 57.28
N GLY A 183 22.67 13.22 56.33
CA GLY A 183 23.07 13.36 54.93
C GLY A 183 22.08 12.87 53.87
N ASN A 184 21.16 11.95 54.20
CA ASN A 184 20.43 11.16 53.18
C ASN A 184 18.92 11.44 53.10
N PHE A 185 18.25 11.79 54.21
CA PHE A 185 16.82 12.16 54.19
C PHE A 185 16.41 12.96 55.44
N SER A 186 15.17 13.47 55.46
CA SER A 186 14.64 14.25 56.59
C SER A 186 14.40 13.42 57.86
N ARG A 187 14.85 13.90 59.02
CA ARG A 187 14.69 13.21 60.32
C ARG A 187 13.23 12.89 60.65
N PHE A 188 12.94 11.69 61.16
CA PHE A 188 11.63 11.36 61.72
C PHE A 188 11.40 12.03 63.08
N ASP A 189 10.19 12.54 63.32
CA ASP A 189 9.80 13.23 64.56
C ASP A 189 8.81 12.42 65.41
N THR A 190 8.17 11.41 64.82
CA THR A 190 7.22 10.52 65.47
C THR A 190 7.43 9.09 64.97
N PHE A 191 7.42 8.13 65.88
CA PHE A 191 7.69 6.73 65.59
C PHE A 191 7.02 5.81 66.61
N GLY A 192 6.88 4.54 66.24
CA GLY A 192 6.31 3.51 67.10
C GLY A 192 6.36 2.13 66.47
N PHE A 193 5.73 1.18 67.14
CA PHE A 193 5.60 -0.20 66.68
C PHE A 193 4.16 -0.70 66.88
N ASN A 194 3.80 -1.74 66.13
CA ASN A 194 2.61 -2.54 66.35
C ASN A 194 3.01 -4.01 66.44
N SER A 195 3.04 -4.54 67.66
CA SER A 195 3.43 -5.93 67.92
C SER A 195 2.38 -6.96 67.50
N SER A 196 1.16 -6.54 67.17
CA SER A 196 0.13 -7.46 66.64
C SER A 196 0.32 -7.71 65.14
N ASP A 197 0.90 -6.73 64.46
CA ASP A 197 1.16 -6.75 63.01
C ASP A 197 2.66 -6.90 62.70
N ASP A 198 3.46 -7.21 63.71
CA ASP A 198 4.93 -7.37 63.65
C ASP A 198 5.63 -6.23 62.89
N SER A 199 5.29 -4.98 63.20
CA SER A 199 5.71 -3.82 62.40
C SER A 199 6.20 -2.61 63.19
N PHE A 200 7.04 -1.80 62.54
CA PHE A 200 7.44 -0.46 62.96
C PHE A 200 6.87 0.58 62.01
N TRP A 201 6.68 1.78 62.53
CA TRP A 201 6.31 2.95 61.75
C TRP A 201 7.13 4.16 62.18
N PHE A 202 7.57 4.95 61.21
CA PHE A 202 8.30 6.20 61.38
C PHE A 202 7.64 7.28 60.51
N ARG A 203 7.57 8.51 61.02
CA ARG A 203 6.84 9.62 60.41
C ARG A 203 7.60 10.92 60.59
N ASN A 204 7.49 11.80 59.61
CA ASN A 204 7.86 13.21 59.73
C ASN A 204 6.58 14.04 59.56
N SER A 205 6.11 14.63 60.66
CA SER A 205 4.85 15.40 60.68
C SER A 205 4.93 16.71 59.89
N THR A 206 6.14 17.23 59.65
CA THR A 206 6.36 18.51 58.98
C THR A 206 6.19 18.41 57.47
N HIS A 207 6.70 17.34 56.87
CA HIS A 207 6.71 17.18 55.42
C HIS A 207 5.87 15.99 54.92
N GLY A 208 5.25 15.23 55.82
CA GLY A 208 4.29 14.17 55.46
C GLY A 208 4.91 12.83 55.05
N TYR A 209 6.23 12.72 55.03
CA TYR A 209 6.98 11.50 54.73
C TYR A 209 6.85 10.43 55.81
N TYR A 210 6.93 9.17 55.41
CA TYR A 210 6.69 8.04 56.29
C TYR A 210 7.47 6.79 55.89
N LEU A 211 7.64 5.88 56.84
CA LEU A 211 8.13 4.53 56.62
C LEU A 211 7.34 3.56 57.48
N ASN A 212 6.85 2.48 56.87
CA ASN A 212 6.22 1.34 57.53
C ASN A 212 7.04 0.11 57.18
N VAL A 213 7.42 -0.69 58.18
CA VAL A 213 8.18 -1.92 57.96
C VAL A 213 7.60 -3.03 58.81
N SER A 214 7.24 -4.15 58.20
CA SER A 214 6.76 -5.36 58.88
C SER A 214 7.76 -6.50 58.72
N TYR A 215 7.73 -7.47 59.65
CA TYR A 215 8.73 -8.53 59.77
C TYR A 215 8.10 -9.91 59.92
N TYR A 216 8.83 -10.96 59.52
CA TYR A 216 8.46 -12.34 59.77
C TYR A 216 8.83 -12.74 61.21
N TYR A 217 7.93 -12.46 62.15
CA TYR A 217 8.10 -12.81 63.57
C TYR A 217 7.04 -13.81 64.06
N ASN A 218 5.74 -13.50 63.95
CA ASN A 218 4.63 -14.39 64.33
C ASN A 218 4.00 -15.14 63.14
N SER A 219 4.72 -15.28 62.02
CA SER A 219 4.20 -16.02 60.87
C SER A 219 4.26 -17.53 61.12
N ASN A 220 3.27 -18.26 60.61
CA ASN A 220 3.17 -19.71 60.76
C ASN A 220 4.25 -20.47 59.98
N ASN A 221 4.84 -19.84 58.96
CA ASN A 221 5.73 -20.50 58.01
C ASN A 221 7.21 -20.08 58.17
N ILE A 222 7.48 -18.85 58.61
CA ILE A 222 8.83 -18.29 58.74
C ILE A 222 8.88 -17.37 59.95
N GLN A 223 9.79 -17.62 60.89
CA GLN A 223 9.94 -16.87 62.15
C GLN A 223 11.42 -16.53 62.35
N ASN A 224 11.90 -15.49 61.67
CA ASN A 224 13.34 -15.28 61.59
C ASN A 224 13.79 -13.81 61.53
N GLY A 225 12.92 -12.85 61.87
CA GLY A 225 13.32 -11.45 62.06
C GLY A 225 13.71 -10.71 60.77
N THR A 226 13.60 -11.36 59.61
CA THR A 226 13.76 -10.72 58.30
C THR A 226 12.53 -9.87 57.98
N ILE A 227 12.72 -8.81 57.21
CA ILE A 227 11.65 -8.00 56.65
C ILE A 227 10.63 -8.85 55.87
N LYS A 228 9.36 -8.49 56.01
CA LYS A 228 8.22 -9.01 55.25
C LYS A 228 7.81 -8.01 54.17
N GLU A 229 7.60 -6.77 54.56
CA GLU A 229 7.19 -5.68 53.67
C GLU A 229 7.68 -4.36 54.24
N ALA A 230 8.27 -3.49 53.43
CA ALA A 230 8.44 -2.07 53.72
C ALA A 230 7.71 -1.22 52.70
N LYS A 231 7.07 -0.16 53.17
CA LYS A 231 6.46 0.89 52.35
C LYS A 231 6.86 2.24 52.91
N GLY A 232 7.45 3.07 52.08
CA GLY A 232 7.93 4.38 52.50
C GLY A 232 7.79 5.45 51.44
N SER A 233 7.77 6.68 51.91
CA SER A 233 7.89 7.91 51.13
C SER A 233 8.87 8.78 51.89
N ILE A 234 10.05 9.06 51.34
CA ILE A 234 11.10 9.85 51.98
C ILE A 234 11.56 10.99 51.07
N LEU A 235 12.02 12.08 51.68
CA LEU A 235 12.59 13.23 50.97
C LEU A 235 14.10 13.19 51.06
N THR A 236 14.75 13.06 49.91
CA THR A 236 16.20 12.94 49.79
C THR A 236 16.78 14.15 49.04
N PRO A 237 17.91 14.72 49.49
CA PRO A 237 18.63 15.73 48.72
C PRO A 237 19.30 15.10 47.49
N PHE A 238 19.21 15.75 46.33
CA PHE A 238 19.80 15.24 45.08
C PHE A 238 20.65 16.31 44.38
N GLY A 239 21.97 16.10 44.35
CA GLY A 239 22.92 17.06 43.79
C GLY A 239 23.23 18.22 44.74
N ASP A 240 23.10 19.47 44.25
CA ASP A 240 23.28 20.66 45.09
C ASP A 240 22.22 20.70 46.21
N SER A 241 22.59 21.24 47.38
CA SER A 241 21.81 21.22 48.64
C SER A 241 20.37 21.75 48.57
N ASP A 242 19.99 22.39 47.47
CA ASP A 242 18.71 23.06 47.28
C ASP A 242 17.70 22.23 46.46
N LYS A 243 18.13 21.10 45.87
CA LYS A 243 17.25 20.19 45.11
C LYS A 243 16.88 18.97 45.95
N GLN A 244 15.59 18.71 46.08
CA GLN A 244 15.05 17.60 46.85
C GLN A 244 14.16 16.73 45.96
N LEU A 245 14.12 15.43 46.23
CA LEU A 245 13.30 14.45 45.53
C LEU A 245 12.48 13.63 46.53
N VAL A 246 11.25 13.30 46.16
CA VAL A 246 10.43 12.34 46.92
C VAL A 246 10.68 10.94 46.36
N LEU A 247 11.23 10.06 47.20
CA LEU A 247 11.38 8.65 46.90
C LEU A 247 10.26 7.88 47.57
N ASN A 248 9.33 7.37 46.76
CA ASN A 248 8.36 6.36 47.18
C ASN A 248 8.93 4.98 46.89
N PHE A 249 8.78 4.06 47.83
CA PHE A 249 9.27 2.70 47.66
C PHE A 249 8.36 1.66 48.31
N THR A 250 8.31 0.50 47.69
CA THR A 250 7.77 -0.73 48.26
C THR A 250 8.84 -1.81 48.14
N VAL A 251 9.11 -2.53 49.24
CA VAL A 251 10.00 -3.68 49.27
C VAL A 251 9.21 -4.83 49.86
N LEU A 252 8.97 -5.88 49.07
CA LEU A 252 8.21 -7.05 49.47
C LEU A 252 9.12 -8.27 49.45
N ARG A 253 9.20 -8.98 50.57
CA ARG A 253 9.94 -10.25 50.61
C ARG A 253 9.17 -11.33 49.85
N VAL A 254 9.84 -11.94 48.88
CA VAL A 254 9.33 -13.09 48.13
C VAL A 254 10.23 -14.31 48.35
N PHE A 255 9.77 -15.46 47.88
CA PHE A 255 10.45 -16.76 48.10
C PHE A 255 10.81 -17.47 46.81
N ASP A 256 10.46 -16.88 45.68
CA ASP A 256 10.88 -17.29 44.36
C ASP A 256 11.49 -16.07 43.67
N TYR A 257 12.57 -16.28 42.92
CA TYR A 257 13.19 -15.25 42.11
C TYR A 257 12.78 -15.33 40.64
N ASN A 258 11.98 -16.33 40.27
CA ASN A 258 11.43 -16.43 38.93
C ASN A 258 10.38 -15.34 38.72
N ILE A 259 10.75 -14.35 37.90
CA ILE A 259 9.88 -13.24 37.51
C ILE A 259 9.28 -13.45 36.12
N THR A 260 9.23 -14.68 35.61
CA THR A 260 8.71 -14.99 34.28
C THR A 260 7.60 -16.05 34.27
N ASP A 261 7.22 -16.53 35.45
CA ASP A 261 6.25 -17.60 35.65
C ASP A 261 4.79 -17.16 35.42
N GLU A 262 4.50 -15.86 35.49
CA GLU A 262 3.18 -15.29 35.20
C GLU A 262 3.03 -14.81 33.74
N VAL A 263 4.10 -14.91 32.94
CA VAL A 263 4.08 -14.53 31.53
C VAL A 263 3.29 -15.56 30.72
N VAL A 264 2.22 -15.11 30.07
CA VAL A 264 1.41 -15.95 29.18
C VAL A 264 1.40 -15.33 27.79
N TRP A 265 1.92 -16.06 26.81
CA TRP A 265 1.87 -15.66 25.40
C TRP A 265 0.60 -16.18 24.74
N GLY A 266 0.06 -15.40 23.80
CA GLY A 266 -1.08 -15.78 22.97
C GLY A 266 -0.70 -16.52 21.69
N VAL A 267 0.55 -17.00 21.59
CA VAL A 267 1.12 -17.66 20.42
C VAL A 267 1.78 -18.99 20.79
N ASP A 268 1.93 -19.90 19.83
CA ASP A 268 2.57 -21.22 20.00
C ASP A 268 3.80 -21.41 19.09
N VAL A 269 4.70 -22.35 19.46
CA VAL A 269 5.83 -22.73 18.60
C VAL A 269 5.32 -23.36 17.31
N GLY A 270 5.80 -22.86 16.17
CA GLY A 270 5.39 -23.24 14.82
C GLY A 270 4.28 -22.37 14.23
N GLU A 271 3.69 -21.47 15.04
CA GLU A 271 2.72 -20.50 14.54
C GLU A 271 3.39 -19.51 13.57
N THR A 272 2.63 -19.08 12.56
CA THR A 272 3.14 -18.29 11.45
C THR A 272 2.29 -17.04 11.25
N PHE A 273 2.96 -15.90 11.12
CA PHE A 273 2.36 -14.60 10.82
C PHE A 273 3.01 -14.04 9.57
N ILE A 274 2.24 -13.35 8.74
CA ILE A 274 2.79 -12.66 7.57
C ILE A 274 2.43 -11.19 7.70
N TYR A 275 3.42 -10.33 7.54
CA TYR A 275 3.27 -8.89 7.51
C TYR A 275 3.68 -8.35 6.17
N ASP A 276 2.91 -7.40 5.66
CA ASP A 276 3.40 -6.44 4.71
C ASP A 276 4.21 -5.39 5.46
N PHE A 277 5.26 -4.90 4.84
CA PHE A 277 6.05 -3.82 5.43
C PHE A 277 6.45 -2.81 4.37
N ALA A 278 6.61 -1.56 4.78
CA ALA A 278 7.14 -0.47 4.00
C ALA A 278 8.14 0.28 4.87
N GLU A 279 9.31 0.53 4.34
CA GLU A 279 10.32 1.34 5.01
C GLU A 279 10.71 2.51 4.10
N LYS A 280 11.22 3.59 4.69
CA LYS A 280 11.93 4.63 3.94
C LYS A 280 13.08 5.04 4.82
N ARG A 281 14.29 4.98 4.26
CA ARG A 281 15.50 5.50 4.90
C ARG A 281 16.10 6.60 4.05
N PHE A 282 16.33 7.76 4.65
CA PHE A 282 17.03 8.87 4.06
C PHE A 282 18.54 8.64 4.17
N ASP A 283 19.18 8.34 3.05
CA ASP A 283 20.64 8.24 2.99
C ASP A 283 21.26 9.59 2.60
N GLU A 284 21.83 10.31 3.57
CA GLU A 284 22.55 11.58 3.35
C GLU A 284 23.74 11.44 2.39
N THR A 285 24.26 10.24 2.15
CA THR A 285 25.45 10.03 1.31
C THR A 285 25.17 9.96 -0.19
N HIS A 286 23.91 9.77 -0.58
CA HIS A 286 23.47 9.73 -1.97
C HIS A 286 22.50 10.87 -2.24
N ASN A 287 23.05 12.03 -2.66
CA ASN A 287 22.30 13.19 -3.17
C ASN A 287 21.65 12.90 -4.55
N GLU A 288 21.38 11.64 -4.84
CA GLU A 288 20.63 11.15 -5.98
C GLU A 288 19.29 10.69 -5.43
N THR A 289 18.23 11.47 -5.72
CA THR A 289 16.87 10.95 -5.81
C THR A 289 16.92 9.74 -6.75
N TYR A 290 17.11 8.55 -6.19
CA TYR A 290 16.98 7.31 -6.93
C TYR A 290 15.48 7.14 -7.25
N ASP A 291 15.06 7.75 -8.36
CA ASP A 291 13.89 7.37 -9.16
C ASP A 291 14.13 6.00 -9.83
N ASP A 292 14.71 5.04 -9.09
CA ASP A 292 14.65 3.64 -9.48
C ASP A 292 13.35 3.08 -8.88
N PRO A 293 12.42 2.58 -9.70
CA PRO A 293 11.26 1.83 -9.21
C PRO A 293 11.63 0.69 -8.26
N ASN A 294 12.88 0.21 -8.27
CA ASN A 294 13.40 -0.82 -7.37
C ASN A 294 13.82 -0.31 -5.97
N ASN A 295 13.78 1.01 -5.71
CA ASN A 295 14.09 1.60 -4.41
C ASN A 295 12.82 1.90 -3.57
N ARG A 296 11.67 1.33 -3.95
CA ARG A 296 10.44 1.32 -3.16
C ARG A 296 10.44 0.11 -2.23
N PHE A 297 10.70 0.38 -0.95
CA PHE A 297 10.96 -0.51 0.20
C PHE A 297 9.71 -1.28 0.72
N ALA A 298 8.75 -1.62 -0.14
CA ALA A 298 7.57 -2.39 0.25
C ALA A 298 7.77 -3.89 -0.04
N GLY A 299 7.41 -4.75 0.89
CA GLY A 299 7.51 -6.21 0.71
C GLY A 299 6.78 -6.98 1.79
N GLU A 300 7.04 -8.29 1.86
CA GLU A 300 6.43 -9.16 2.86
C GLU A 300 7.47 -9.88 3.70
N ILE A 301 7.17 -10.01 4.99
CA ILE A 301 7.90 -10.87 5.90
C ILE A 301 6.99 -11.94 6.48
N LYS A 302 7.49 -13.16 6.54
CA LYS A 302 6.85 -14.27 7.25
C LYS A 302 7.63 -14.56 8.51
N ILE A 303 6.95 -14.50 9.65
CA ILE A 303 7.49 -14.75 10.98
C ILE A 303 6.99 -16.12 11.42
N VAL A 304 7.91 -17.03 11.78
CA VAL A 304 7.57 -18.37 12.28
C VAL A 304 8.12 -18.52 13.69
N VAL A 305 7.25 -18.63 14.70
CA VAL A 305 7.66 -18.76 16.10
C VAL A 305 8.48 -20.04 16.26
N SER A 306 9.73 -19.91 16.70
CA SER A 306 10.68 -21.01 16.76
C SER A 306 10.87 -21.56 18.17
N LYS A 307 10.82 -20.70 19.20
CA LYS A 307 10.95 -21.11 20.61
C LYS A 307 10.55 -20.00 21.59
N PHE A 308 10.32 -20.40 22.83
CA PHE A 308 10.35 -19.52 24.00
C PHE A 308 11.65 -19.75 24.76
N ASN A 309 12.30 -18.70 25.23
CA ASN A 309 13.54 -18.82 26.00
C ASN A 309 13.71 -17.70 27.01
N GLU A 310 14.10 -18.04 28.24
CA GLU A 310 14.52 -17.05 29.24
C GLU A 310 15.85 -16.43 28.80
N THR A 311 15.93 -15.10 28.89
CA THR A 311 17.12 -14.34 28.49
C THR A 311 17.35 -13.21 29.49
N THR A 312 18.59 -13.09 29.96
CA THR A 312 19.00 -12.01 30.86
C THR A 312 19.42 -10.80 30.03
N PHE A 313 18.74 -9.68 30.22
CA PHE A 313 19.04 -8.39 29.57
C PHE A 313 19.61 -7.41 30.58
N TRP A 314 20.60 -6.62 30.17
CA TRP A 314 21.18 -5.56 30.99
C TRP A 314 20.45 -4.24 30.68
N LEU A 315 19.51 -3.86 31.53
CA LEU A 315 18.66 -2.70 31.33
C LEU A 315 19.33 -1.43 31.86
N GLY A 316 19.51 -0.43 31.00
CA GLY A 316 19.98 0.90 31.40
C GLY A 316 18.86 1.75 31.99
N GLY A 317 19.21 2.69 32.87
CA GLY A 317 18.27 3.69 33.40
C GLY A 317 17.38 3.21 34.56
N ASN A 318 17.65 2.04 35.13
CA ASN A 318 17.01 1.53 36.35
C ASN A 318 17.87 1.76 37.62
N GLY A 319 19.01 2.46 37.52
CA GLY A 319 19.88 2.80 38.66
C GLY A 319 19.62 4.20 39.23
N PHE A 320 20.11 4.43 40.46
CA PHE A 320 20.10 5.75 41.12
C PHE A 320 21.38 6.54 40.78
N GLY A 321 21.41 7.20 39.61
CA GLY A 321 22.30 8.36 39.40
C GLY A 321 23.42 8.25 38.35
N ASP A 322 23.73 7.08 37.77
CA ASP A 322 24.61 6.98 36.58
C ASP A 322 23.81 6.43 35.38
N ASN A 323 23.91 7.12 34.24
CA ASN A 323 23.31 6.69 32.98
C ASN A 323 23.97 5.42 32.41
N ASN A 324 25.13 5.03 32.92
CA ASN A 324 25.83 3.81 32.54
C ASN A 324 25.52 2.61 33.45
N ASP A 325 24.78 2.80 34.54
CA ASP A 325 24.40 1.68 35.41
C ASP A 325 23.34 0.84 34.72
N THR A 326 23.68 -0.44 34.50
CA THR A 326 22.78 -1.44 33.92
C THR A 326 22.46 -2.50 34.94
N ILE A 327 21.17 -2.85 35.09
CA ILE A 327 20.70 -3.89 35.99
C ILE A 327 20.32 -5.14 35.18
N PRO A 328 20.84 -6.33 35.52
CA PRO A 328 20.50 -7.56 34.81
C PRO A 328 19.11 -8.04 35.23
N MET A 329 18.23 -8.26 34.26
CA MET A 329 16.87 -8.71 34.49
C MET A 329 16.50 -9.82 33.51
N VAL A 330 15.76 -10.83 34.00
CA VAL A 330 15.33 -11.95 33.17
C VAL A 330 13.97 -11.67 32.56
N PHE A 331 13.88 -11.95 31.26
CA PHE A 331 12.66 -11.91 30.47
C PHE A 331 12.44 -13.26 29.80
N GLN A 332 11.19 -13.69 29.71
CA GLN A 332 10.83 -14.76 28.79
C GLN A 332 10.67 -14.15 27.40
N GLY A 333 11.49 -14.58 26.45
CA GLY A 333 11.47 -14.11 25.07
C GLY A 333 10.73 -15.06 24.14
N VAL A 334 9.94 -14.50 23.23
CA VAL A 334 9.42 -15.18 22.04
C VAL A 334 10.43 -14.99 20.91
N TYR A 335 10.94 -16.09 20.38
CA TYR A 335 11.89 -16.07 19.27
C TYR A 335 11.25 -16.66 18.03
N ALA A 336 11.58 -16.11 16.87
CA ALA A 336 11.06 -16.55 15.59
C ALA A 336 12.12 -16.52 14.48
N ASP A 337 11.90 -17.35 13.47
CA ASP A 337 12.61 -17.27 12.21
C ASP A 337 11.87 -16.32 11.26
N VAL A 338 12.59 -15.40 10.63
CA VAL A 338 12.05 -14.39 9.72
C VAL A 338 12.46 -14.73 8.30
N TYR A 339 11.45 -14.85 7.45
CA TYR A 339 11.60 -15.08 6.03
C TYR A 339 11.15 -13.83 5.28
N PHE A 340 11.82 -13.52 4.19
CA PHE A 340 11.47 -12.42 3.31
C PHE A 340 10.92 -12.97 2.00
N TRP A 341 9.90 -12.32 1.45
CA TRP A 341 9.35 -12.70 0.16
C TRP A 341 10.31 -12.33 -0.98
N ASN A 342 10.78 -13.33 -1.72
CA ASN A 342 11.64 -13.14 -2.89
C ASN A 342 10.82 -13.23 -4.17
N PHE A 343 10.64 -12.10 -4.85
CA PHE A 343 9.88 -12.01 -6.10
C PHE A 343 10.44 -12.86 -7.24
N THR A 344 11.77 -13.02 -7.31
CA THR A 344 12.40 -13.80 -8.38
C THR A 344 12.18 -15.30 -8.19
N GLU A 345 12.18 -15.75 -6.93
CA GLU A 345 11.99 -17.15 -6.58
C GLU A 345 10.52 -17.51 -6.36
N ASN A 346 9.65 -16.52 -6.21
CA ASN A 346 8.23 -16.66 -5.88
C ASN A 346 8.02 -17.50 -4.60
N ASP A 347 8.89 -17.31 -3.60
CA ASP A 347 8.86 -18.03 -2.33
C ASP A 347 9.45 -17.17 -1.19
N PHE A 348 9.15 -17.56 0.05
CA PHE A 348 9.71 -16.99 1.27
C PHE A 348 11.09 -17.58 1.57
N VAL A 349 12.12 -16.74 1.53
CA VAL A 349 13.51 -17.12 1.80
C VAL A 349 13.88 -16.75 3.23
N LEU A 350 14.52 -17.67 3.96
CA LEU A 350 14.95 -17.43 5.35
C LEU A 350 16.06 -16.37 5.39
N GLU A 351 15.82 -15.26 6.10
CA GLU A 351 16.78 -14.17 6.27
C GLU A 351 17.42 -14.18 7.66
N MET A 352 16.60 -14.34 8.70
CA MET A 352 17.06 -14.30 10.09
C MET A 352 16.54 -15.51 10.86
N ASN A 353 17.38 -16.10 11.70
CA ASN A 353 16.99 -17.16 12.61
C ASN A 353 16.98 -16.67 14.06
N ASN A 354 16.09 -17.21 14.88
CA ASN A 354 15.97 -16.88 16.31
C ASN A 354 15.99 -15.36 16.61
N ARG A 355 15.26 -14.55 15.85
CA ARG A 355 15.08 -13.13 16.14
C ARG A 355 14.08 -12.98 17.29
N LEU A 356 14.38 -12.08 18.24
CA LEU A 356 13.48 -11.76 19.35
C LEU A 356 12.26 -11.00 18.80
N MET A 357 11.05 -11.52 19.03
CA MET A 357 9.79 -10.93 18.60
C MET A 357 9.00 -10.29 19.74
N GLY A 358 9.32 -10.64 20.98
CA GLY A 358 8.69 -10.10 22.18
C GLY A 358 9.45 -10.59 23.39
N ALA A 359 9.57 -9.76 24.44
CA ALA A 359 10.15 -10.17 25.70
C ALA A 359 9.40 -9.50 26.86
N ALA A 360 8.96 -10.31 27.81
CA ALA A 360 8.22 -9.85 28.98
C ALA A 360 8.63 -10.58 30.26
N ASN A 361 8.30 -9.98 31.40
CA ASN A 361 8.40 -10.58 32.73
C ASN A 361 7.22 -10.07 33.58
N ASN A 362 7.13 -10.49 34.84
CA ASN A 362 6.02 -10.16 35.73
C ASN A 362 5.93 -8.65 36.04
N PHE A 363 6.95 -7.86 35.73
CA PHE A 363 6.99 -6.42 35.97
C PHE A 363 6.81 -5.58 34.70
N TYR A 364 7.29 -6.08 33.56
CA TYR A 364 7.40 -5.35 32.32
C TYR A 364 6.78 -6.16 31.17
N PRO A 365 5.72 -5.64 30.52
CA PRO A 365 5.03 -6.34 29.45
C PRO A 365 5.82 -6.36 28.14
N VAL A 366 6.85 -5.51 28.02
CA VAL A 366 7.74 -5.40 26.87
C VAL A 366 9.11 -4.90 27.37
N ILE A 367 10.19 -5.18 26.64
CA ILE A 367 11.50 -4.55 26.87
C ILE A 367 11.67 -3.35 25.92
N ILE A 368 12.28 -2.25 26.38
CA ILE A 368 12.59 -1.11 25.50
C ILE A 368 13.94 -1.38 24.84
N ASN A 369 13.93 -1.63 23.54
CA ASN A 369 15.12 -1.83 22.70
C ASN A 369 14.94 -1.12 21.33
N GLU A 370 15.97 -1.15 20.50
CA GLU A 370 15.96 -0.51 19.16
C GLU A 370 15.11 -1.29 18.13
N ASP A 371 14.89 -2.59 18.33
CA ASP A 371 14.14 -3.45 17.40
C ASP A 371 12.64 -3.51 17.78
N PRO A 372 11.72 -3.38 16.81
CA PRO A 372 10.30 -3.54 17.08
C PRO A 372 9.98 -4.95 17.56
N GLN A 373 9.20 -5.04 18.64
CA GLN A 373 8.67 -6.30 19.17
C GLN A 373 7.23 -6.45 18.69
N PHE A 374 6.95 -7.49 17.90
CA PHE A 374 5.65 -7.74 17.27
C PHE A 374 4.65 -8.47 18.17
N ILE A 375 5.07 -8.92 19.36
CA ILE A 375 4.26 -9.76 20.24
C ILE A 375 4.40 -9.28 21.69
N ILE A 376 3.27 -9.10 22.37
CA ILE A 376 3.19 -8.86 23.83
C ILE A 376 2.47 -10.03 24.51
N PRO A 377 2.69 -10.28 25.81
CA PRO A 377 1.97 -11.34 26.52
C PRO A 377 0.51 -10.94 26.73
N ILE A 378 -0.39 -11.93 26.64
CA ILE A 378 -1.82 -11.74 26.90
C ILE A 378 -2.13 -11.63 28.40
N SER A 379 -1.15 -11.88 29.27
CA SER A 379 -1.23 -11.58 30.70
C SER A 379 -0.99 -10.10 31.04
N ALA A 380 -0.50 -9.28 30.08
CA ALA A 380 -0.30 -7.85 30.30
C ALA A 380 -1.63 -7.11 30.53
N THR A 381 -1.62 -6.15 31.45
CA THR A 381 -2.76 -5.29 31.78
C THR A 381 -2.52 -3.84 31.37
N GLN A 382 -3.59 -3.04 31.36
CA GLN A 382 -3.49 -1.60 31.13
C GLN A 382 -2.57 -0.93 32.16
N GLU A 383 -2.63 -1.36 33.43
CA GLU A 383 -1.80 -0.81 34.51
C GLU A 383 -0.30 -1.09 34.26
N ASP A 384 0.05 -2.26 33.70
CA ASP A 384 1.45 -2.59 33.37
C ASP A 384 2.00 -1.68 32.25
N PHE A 385 1.17 -1.40 31.24
CA PHE A 385 1.52 -0.48 30.16
C PHE A 385 1.64 0.96 30.65
N GLU A 386 0.70 1.44 31.45
CA GLU A 386 0.75 2.81 32.03
C GLU A 386 1.90 2.98 33.02
N TYR A 387 2.30 1.89 33.70
CA TYR A 387 3.50 1.87 34.55
C TYR A 387 4.76 2.01 33.69
N MET A 388 4.84 1.34 32.56
CA MET A 388 6.01 1.38 31.70
C MET A 388 6.09 2.64 30.83
N PHE A 389 4.95 3.09 30.31
CA PHE A 389 4.81 4.20 29.37
C PHE A 389 3.94 5.30 30.00
N ASN A 390 4.58 6.41 30.34
CA ASN A 390 3.95 7.63 30.83
C ASN A 390 4.71 8.84 30.26
N PRO A 391 4.02 9.94 29.87
CA PRO A 391 4.66 11.13 29.31
C PRO A 391 5.87 11.64 30.09
N ASN A 392 5.83 11.55 31.43
CA ASN A 392 6.92 12.01 32.28
C ASN A 392 8.16 11.11 32.22
N ILE A 393 7.97 9.78 32.12
CA ILE A 393 9.06 8.79 32.05
C ILE A 393 9.73 8.81 30.67
N ILE A 394 8.92 8.94 29.62
CA ILE A 394 9.40 8.99 28.23
C ILE A 394 10.37 10.17 28.06
N LYS A 395 10.01 11.34 28.59
CA LYS A 395 10.85 12.54 28.60
C LYS A 395 12.18 12.34 29.33
N THR A 396 12.17 11.66 30.48
CA THR A 396 13.38 11.46 31.27
C THR A 396 14.30 10.38 30.73
N ARG A 397 13.77 9.44 29.92
CA ARG A 397 14.55 8.40 29.22
C ARG A 397 15.23 8.88 27.93
N GLY A 398 15.12 10.16 27.59
CA GLY A 398 15.77 10.72 26.39
C GLY A 398 15.15 10.24 25.08
N MET A 399 13.93 9.70 25.13
CA MET A 399 13.16 9.40 23.94
C MET A 399 12.71 10.70 23.26
N PRO A 400 12.52 10.71 21.92
CA PRO A 400 12.14 11.92 21.19
C PRO A 400 10.66 12.31 21.36
N TYR A 401 9.89 11.63 22.20
CA TYR A 401 8.44 11.84 22.37
C TYR A 401 8.13 12.64 23.65
N ASP A 402 7.07 13.44 23.63
CA ASP A 402 6.65 14.27 24.76
C ASP A 402 5.19 14.07 25.20
N ASP A 403 4.42 13.29 24.45
CA ASP A 403 3.03 12.94 24.70
C ASP A 403 2.69 11.53 24.19
N MET A 404 1.57 10.96 24.68
CA MET A 404 1.14 9.60 24.34
C MET A 404 -0.34 9.34 24.62
N SER A 405 -0.89 8.29 23.98
CA SER A 405 -2.25 7.81 24.20
C SER A 405 -2.31 6.28 24.28
N ILE A 406 -3.16 5.76 25.16
CA ILE A 406 -3.47 4.32 25.26
C ILE A 406 -4.99 4.15 25.32
N VAL A 407 -5.53 3.32 24.43
CA VAL A 407 -6.93 2.91 24.45
C VAL A 407 -6.99 1.39 24.58
N TRP A 408 -7.45 0.91 25.73
CA TRP A 408 -7.50 -0.52 26.03
C TRP A 408 -8.87 -1.13 25.68
N GLY A 409 -8.89 -2.19 24.87
CA GLY A 409 -10.12 -2.85 24.41
C GLY A 409 -9.86 -4.24 23.80
N SER A 410 -10.74 -4.68 22.89
CA SER A 410 -10.48 -5.87 22.05
C SER A 410 -9.30 -5.66 21.10
N THR A 411 -9.05 -4.39 20.76
CA THR A 411 -7.82 -3.88 20.18
C THR A 411 -7.21 -2.93 21.20
N ILE A 412 -5.92 -3.08 21.47
CA ILE A 412 -5.14 -2.10 22.24
C ILE A 412 -4.53 -1.14 21.21
N HIS A 413 -4.86 0.13 21.32
CA HIS A 413 -4.26 1.18 20.51
C HIS A 413 -3.28 1.96 21.38
N PHE A 414 -2.03 2.04 20.94
CA PHE A 414 -0.92 2.68 21.63
C PHE A 414 -0.23 3.66 20.69
N GLU A 415 -0.12 4.92 21.12
CA GLU A 415 0.49 5.98 20.33
C GLU A 415 1.42 6.83 21.21
N MET A 416 2.60 7.17 20.70
CA MET A 416 3.52 8.15 21.30
C MET A 416 3.98 9.12 20.22
N TRP A 417 4.04 10.41 20.51
CA TRP A 417 4.46 11.40 19.53
C TRP A 417 5.21 12.58 20.15
N ASN A 418 5.90 13.34 19.29
CA ASN A 418 6.44 14.65 19.62
C ASN A 418 5.46 15.73 19.17
N SER A 419 4.84 16.42 20.12
CA SER A 419 3.83 17.46 19.90
C SER A 419 4.31 18.66 19.07
N THR A 420 5.63 18.81 18.92
CA THR A 420 6.28 19.89 18.13
C THR A 420 7.11 19.40 16.96
N GLY A 421 7.22 18.07 16.79
CA GLY A 421 8.10 17.42 15.83
C GLY A 421 7.35 16.52 14.85
N HIS A 422 8.09 15.58 14.28
CA HIS A 422 7.59 14.60 13.30
C HIS A 422 7.74 13.16 13.80
N GLU A 423 8.29 12.98 14.99
CA GLU A 423 8.52 11.68 15.59
C GLU A 423 7.21 11.13 16.14
N MET A 424 6.83 9.95 15.66
CA MET A 424 5.66 9.22 16.18
C MET A 424 5.88 7.71 16.12
N VAL A 425 5.24 7.01 17.05
CA VAL A 425 5.06 5.57 17.06
C VAL A 425 3.58 5.28 17.26
N GLU A 426 2.99 4.50 16.38
CA GLU A 426 1.61 4.03 16.48
C GLU A 426 1.59 2.50 16.38
N VAL A 427 0.86 1.85 17.27
CA VAL A 427 0.73 0.40 17.31
C VAL A 427 -0.71 0.02 17.63
N ASN A 428 -1.26 -0.88 16.81
CA ASN A 428 -2.52 -1.55 17.12
C ASN A 428 -2.25 -3.02 17.43
N ILE A 429 -2.73 -3.52 18.57
CA ILE A 429 -2.46 -4.87 19.06
C ILE A 429 -3.78 -5.63 19.27
N ASN A 430 -3.84 -6.88 18.84
CA ASN A 430 -4.98 -7.75 19.14
C ASN A 430 -4.85 -8.28 20.58
N SER A 431 -5.74 -7.89 21.49
CA SER A 431 -5.63 -8.27 22.90
C SER A 431 -5.91 -9.75 23.19
N THR A 432 -6.42 -10.51 22.22
CA THR A 432 -6.69 -11.95 22.38
C THR A 432 -5.44 -12.80 22.21
N ASN A 433 -4.52 -12.41 21.34
CA ASN A 433 -3.30 -13.17 21.05
C ASN A 433 -2.00 -12.36 21.27
N GLY A 434 -2.10 -11.06 21.55
CA GLY A 434 -0.95 -10.18 21.82
C GLY A 434 -0.17 -9.78 20.58
N ILE A 435 -0.67 -10.08 19.38
CA ILE A 435 0.02 -9.83 18.11
C ILE A 435 -0.24 -8.41 17.63
N PHE A 436 0.80 -7.75 17.15
CA PHE A 436 0.71 -6.44 16.51
C PHE A 436 -0.04 -6.60 15.19
N MET A 437 -1.13 -5.86 15.02
CA MET A 437 -1.88 -5.78 13.77
C MET A 437 -1.21 -4.79 12.81
N ASN A 438 -0.70 -3.69 13.35
CA ASN A 438 0.18 -2.79 12.63
C ASN A 438 1.20 -2.15 13.58
N TYR A 439 2.24 -1.59 12.99
CA TYR A 439 3.29 -0.82 13.66
C TYR A 439 3.75 0.27 12.71
N LEU A 440 3.61 1.53 13.11
CA LEU A 440 4.20 2.68 12.43
C LEU A 440 5.24 3.30 13.34
N MET A 441 6.43 3.51 12.82
CA MET A 441 7.42 4.43 13.39
C MET A 441 7.77 5.43 12.30
N SER A 442 7.64 6.71 12.59
CA SER A 442 8.00 7.78 11.67
C SER A 442 8.91 8.78 12.36
N ASN A 443 9.88 9.28 11.62
CA ASN A 443 10.66 10.47 11.94
C ASN A 443 10.64 11.40 10.70
N TYR A 444 11.33 12.54 10.74
CA TYR A 444 11.25 13.57 9.70
C TYR A 444 11.40 13.04 8.25
N TRP A 445 12.34 12.12 7.99
CA TRP A 445 12.60 11.61 6.64
C TRP A 445 12.45 10.09 6.51
N ASP A 446 12.43 9.38 7.62
CA ASP A 446 12.36 7.93 7.68
C ASP A 446 11.00 7.48 8.22
N PHE A 447 10.51 6.36 7.71
CA PHE A 447 9.43 5.66 8.36
C PHE A 447 9.63 4.16 8.23
N THR A 448 8.98 3.41 9.11
CA THR A 448 8.82 1.98 9.02
C THR A 448 7.39 1.65 9.39
N TYR A 449 6.71 0.96 8.49
CA TYR A 449 5.33 0.52 8.67
C TYR A 449 5.26 -0.98 8.46
N PHE A 450 4.60 -1.69 9.38
CA PHE A 450 4.22 -3.09 9.24
C PHE A 450 2.71 -3.21 9.39
N GLU A 451 2.10 -4.09 8.61
CA GLU A 451 0.67 -4.42 8.71
C GLU A 451 0.47 -5.92 8.49
N LEU A 452 -0.42 -6.53 9.26
CA LEU A 452 -0.71 -7.96 9.15
C LEU A 452 -1.38 -8.24 7.78
N LYS A 453 -0.84 -9.22 7.03
CA LYS A 453 -1.21 -9.51 5.62
C LYS A 453 -2.68 -9.87 5.38
N ASN A 454 -3.44 -10.21 6.43
CA ASN A 454 -4.87 -10.49 6.29
C ASN A 454 -5.70 -9.28 5.80
N MET A 455 -5.08 -8.10 5.65
CA MET A 455 -5.68 -6.88 5.14
C MET A 455 -5.40 -6.61 3.65
N THR A 456 -4.42 -7.28 3.03
CA THR A 456 -3.94 -7.03 1.65
C THR A 456 -4.06 -8.24 0.71
N TYR A 457 -4.49 -9.39 1.23
CA TYR A 457 -4.63 -10.61 0.42
C TYR A 457 -5.66 -10.43 -0.70
N ILE A 458 -5.18 -10.37 -1.93
CA ILE A 458 -5.97 -10.33 -3.16
C ILE A 458 -5.65 -11.57 -3.98
N ASP A 459 -6.70 -12.24 -4.44
CA ASP A 459 -6.58 -13.35 -5.36
C ASP A 459 -6.70 -12.81 -6.80
N TRP A 460 -5.76 -13.16 -7.67
CA TRP A 460 -5.74 -12.74 -9.07
C TRP A 460 -5.96 -13.96 -9.96
N ALA A 461 -6.82 -13.85 -10.97
CA ALA A 461 -7.14 -14.97 -11.87
C ALA A 461 -6.12 -15.16 -13.01
N VAL A 462 -4.87 -14.77 -12.79
CA VAL A 462 -3.76 -14.86 -13.76
C VAL A 462 -2.55 -15.46 -13.07
N ASP A 463 -1.77 -16.25 -13.80
CA ASP A 463 -0.51 -16.85 -13.38
C ASP A 463 0.70 -16.18 -14.05
N ILE A 464 1.89 -16.35 -13.46
CA ILE A 464 3.15 -15.87 -14.07
C ILE A 464 3.37 -16.56 -15.43
N GLY A 465 3.58 -15.74 -16.46
CA GLY A 465 3.75 -16.20 -17.84
C GLY A 465 2.47 -16.17 -18.67
N ASP A 466 1.30 -15.94 -18.06
CA ASP A 466 0.07 -15.67 -18.79
C ASP A 466 0.22 -14.41 -19.64
N TYR A 467 -0.46 -14.36 -20.78
CA TYR A 467 -0.52 -13.16 -21.59
C TYR A 467 -1.90 -12.96 -22.20
N PHE A 468 -2.25 -11.71 -22.40
CA PHE A 468 -3.52 -11.28 -22.97
C PHE A 468 -3.32 -10.11 -23.91
N TYR A 469 -4.30 -9.92 -24.79
CA TYR A 469 -4.27 -8.96 -25.87
C TYR A 469 -5.39 -7.95 -25.67
N PHE A 470 -5.06 -6.67 -25.81
CA PHE A 470 -6.00 -5.57 -25.75
C PHE A 470 -5.83 -4.70 -26.97
N LYS A 471 -6.96 -4.21 -27.49
CA LYS A 471 -6.99 -3.13 -28.47
C LYS A 471 -7.44 -1.85 -27.78
N GLU A 472 -6.71 -0.77 -27.99
CA GLU A 472 -7.02 0.56 -27.46
C GLU A 472 -7.27 1.54 -28.62
N PHE A 473 -8.26 2.41 -28.43
CA PHE A 473 -8.56 3.57 -29.27
C PHE A 473 -8.54 4.82 -28.40
N SER A 474 -7.68 5.78 -28.76
CA SER A 474 -7.51 7.05 -28.05
C SER A 474 -7.43 8.18 -29.08
N GLY A 475 -8.47 9.00 -29.16
CA GLY A 475 -8.53 10.08 -30.16
C GLY A 475 -8.42 9.54 -31.60
N TYR A 476 -7.28 9.81 -32.25
CA TYR A 476 -7.00 9.42 -33.65
C TYR A 476 -6.04 8.23 -33.79
N GLU A 477 -5.54 7.68 -32.68
CA GLU A 477 -4.56 6.60 -32.70
C GLU A 477 -5.20 5.30 -32.18
N ASP A 478 -4.93 4.20 -32.90
CA ASP A 478 -5.29 2.85 -32.48
C ASP A 478 -4.03 2.06 -32.16
N ARG A 479 -4.07 1.29 -31.07
CA ARG A 479 -2.93 0.54 -30.58
C ARG A 479 -3.33 -0.87 -30.18
N GLU A 480 -2.52 -1.84 -30.58
CA GLU A 480 -2.63 -3.22 -30.12
C GLU A 480 -1.58 -3.46 -29.05
N VAL A 481 -2.01 -4.00 -27.94
CA VAL A 481 -1.22 -4.19 -26.74
C VAL A 481 -1.22 -5.68 -26.39
N ARG A 482 -0.04 -6.23 -26.15
CA ARG A 482 0.13 -7.55 -25.54
C ARG A 482 0.74 -7.35 -24.17
N ILE A 483 0.12 -7.95 -23.17
CA ILE A 483 0.59 -7.90 -21.80
C ILE A 483 0.99 -9.30 -21.39
N THR A 484 2.22 -9.47 -20.90
CA THR A 484 2.71 -10.72 -20.32
C THR A 484 2.90 -10.55 -18.83
N ILE A 485 2.26 -11.38 -18.01
CA ILE A 485 2.39 -11.35 -16.55
C ILE A 485 3.79 -11.84 -16.16
N LEU A 486 4.50 -11.00 -15.41
CA LEU A 486 5.86 -11.28 -14.95
C LEU A 486 5.89 -11.73 -13.48
N GLY A 487 4.92 -11.29 -12.68
CA GLY A 487 4.90 -11.53 -11.25
C GLY A 487 3.89 -10.66 -10.53
N TYR A 488 3.91 -10.77 -9.20
CA TYR A 488 3.10 -9.96 -8.31
C TYR A 488 4.04 -9.07 -7.48
N GLY A 489 3.58 -7.88 -7.13
CA GLY A 489 4.31 -6.89 -6.36
C GLY A 489 3.44 -6.28 -5.26
N TYR A 490 4.04 -5.36 -4.52
CA TYR A 490 3.35 -4.57 -3.51
C TYR A 490 3.64 -3.10 -3.74
N TYR A 491 2.62 -2.29 -3.54
CA TYR A 491 2.70 -0.85 -3.58
C TYR A 491 2.15 -0.30 -2.28
N PHE A 492 2.80 0.71 -1.72
CA PHE A 492 2.39 1.36 -0.50
C PHE A 492 2.18 2.85 -0.77
N ASP A 493 1.05 3.39 -0.34
CA ASP A 493 0.71 4.79 -0.56
C ASP A 493 -0.01 5.41 0.64
N ASN A 494 0.09 6.74 0.73
CA ASN A 494 -0.72 7.57 1.62
C ASN A 494 -1.92 8.09 0.82
N LEU A 495 -3.08 7.47 1.01
CA LEU A 495 -4.28 7.85 0.28
C LEU A 495 -4.85 9.20 0.70
N SER A 496 -4.69 9.64 1.96
CA SER A 496 -5.09 10.99 2.35
C SER A 496 -4.32 12.04 1.54
N TYR A 497 -3.02 11.85 1.35
CA TYR A 497 -2.18 12.70 0.50
C TYR A 497 -2.58 12.58 -0.98
N PHE A 498 -2.73 11.36 -1.51
CA PHE A 498 -3.13 11.14 -2.90
C PHE A 498 -4.44 11.84 -3.24
N PHE A 499 -5.47 11.65 -2.41
CA PHE A 499 -6.80 12.24 -2.60
C PHE A 499 -6.78 13.77 -2.53
N ASN A 500 -6.03 14.33 -1.58
CA ASN A 500 -5.93 15.78 -1.43
C ASN A 500 -5.17 16.42 -2.60
N GLU A 501 -4.02 15.84 -3.01
CA GLU A 501 -3.16 16.45 -4.02
C GLU A 501 -3.63 16.21 -5.47
N HIS A 502 -4.16 15.02 -5.76
CA HIS A 502 -4.47 14.63 -7.14
C HIS A 502 -5.97 14.72 -7.46
N LEU A 503 -6.84 14.59 -6.45
CA LEU A 503 -8.29 14.58 -6.65
C LEU A 503 -9.01 15.78 -6.01
N ASP A 504 -8.34 16.58 -5.18
CA ASP A 504 -8.94 17.68 -4.39
C ASP A 504 -10.19 17.23 -3.61
N VAL A 505 -10.17 15.99 -3.11
CA VAL A 505 -11.23 15.38 -2.29
C VAL A 505 -10.65 14.75 -1.03
N LEU A 506 -11.49 14.49 -0.04
CA LEU A 506 -11.09 13.79 1.18
C LEU A 506 -11.18 12.27 0.99
N LEU A 507 -10.29 11.54 1.64
CA LEU A 507 -10.38 10.09 1.76
C LEU A 507 -11.76 9.70 2.36
N PRO A 508 -12.49 8.74 1.76
CA PRO A 508 -13.77 8.29 2.30
C PRO A 508 -13.67 7.84 3.77
N ALA A 509 -14.69 8.18 4.56
CA ALA A 509 -14.72 7.85 5.98
C ALA A 509 -14.66 6.34 6.22
N GLY A 510 -13.82 5.92 7.19
CA GLY A 510 -13.65 4.52 7.54
C GLY A 510 -12.55 3.80 6.76
N GLN A 511 -11.82 4.49 5.87
CA GLN A 511 -10.63 3.96 5.24
C GLN A 511 -9.34 4.38 5.97
N PRO A 512 -8.34 3.48 6.07
CA PRO A 512 -7.03 3.82 6.61
C PRO A 512 -6.26 4.74 5.64
N GLU A 513 -5.44 5.64 6.17
CA GLU A 513 -4.67 6.58 5.35
C GLU A 513 -3.51 5.89 4.62
N LEU A 514 -2.79 5.04 5.33
CA LEU A 514 -1.65 4.27 4.81
C LEU A 514 -2.17 2.92 4.33
N GLN A 515 -1.96 2.61 3.04
CA GLN A 515 -2.50 1.39 2.44
C GLN A 515 -1.46 0.68 1.59
N PHE A 516 -1.39 -0.64 1.76
CA PHE A 516 -0.73 -1.53 0.81
C PHE A 516 -1.72 -2.00 -0.26
N PHE A 517 -1.20 -2.20 -1.46
CA PHE A 517 -1.89 -2.75 -2.61
C PHE A 517 -1.12 -3.96 -3.13
N SER A 518 -1.83 -5.05 -3.39
CA SER A 518 -1.33 -6.13 -4.22
C SER A 518 -1.30 -5.64 -5.66
N VAL A 519 -0.18 -5.85 -6.35
CA VAL A 519 0.05 -5.36 -7.72
C VAL A 519 0.32 -6.54 -8.64
N VAL A 520 -0.29 -6.54 -9.82
CA VAL A 520 0.09 -7.45 -10.90
C VAL A 520 1.10 -6.73 -11.80
N MET A 521 2.31 -7.27 -11.90
CA MET A 521 3.36 -6.71 -12.74
C MET A 521 3.39 -7.42 -14.09
N GLY A 522 3.43 -6.63 -15.16
CA GLY A 522 3.45 -7.15 -16.52
C GLY A 522 4.43 -6.43 -17.42
N ASN A 523 4.82 -7.13 -18.48
CA ASN A 523 5.48 -6.52 -19.62
C ASN A 523 4.43 -6.07 -20.63
N VAL A 524 4.49 -4.81 -21.05
CA VAL A 524 3.58 -4.24 -22.04
C VAL A 524 4.32 -4.09 -23.37
N GLU A 525 3.78 -4.72 -24.40
CA GLU A 525 4.30 -4.66 -25.76
C GLU A 525 3.24 -4.10 -26.69
N HIS A 526 3.65 -3.38 -27.73
CA HIS A 526 2.76 -2.99 -28.81
C HIS A 526 3.08 -3.72 -30.10
N TRP A 527 2.10 -3.84 -30.97
CA TRP A 527 2.31 -4.41 -32.29
C TRP A 527 2.94 -3.39 -33.24
N ASP A 528 4.09 -3.70 -33.81
CA ASP A 528 4.70 -2.94 -34.91
C ASP A 528 4.22 -3.52 -36.24
N ARG A 529 3.40 -2.73 -36.96
CA ARG A 529 2.79 -3.14 -38.24
C ARG A 529 3.82 -3.36 -39.36
N ASP A 530 4.92 -2.61 -39.36
CA ASP A 530 5.96 -2.70 -40.40
C ASP A 530 6.86 -3.90 -40.17
N MET A 531 7.13 -4.24 -38.90
CA MET A 531 7.99 -5.36 -38.51
C MET A 531 7.22 -6.67 -38.30
N GLU A 532 5.89 -6.64 -38.26
CA GLU A 532 5.00 -7.76 -37.94
C GLU A 532 5.41 -8.50 -36.66
N ARG A 533 5.70 -7.75 -35.60
CA ARG A 533 6.08 -8.33 -34.31
C ARG A 533 5.67 -7.44 -33.15
N TRP A 534 5.52 -8.07 -31.99
CA TRP A 534 5.41 -7.39 -30.71
C TRP A 534 6.75 -6.75 -30.36
N VAL A 535 6.71 -5.48 -30.00
CA VAL A 535 7.85 -4.68 -29.58
C VAL A 535 7.58 -4.10 -28.18
N PRO A 536 8.59 -4.10 -27.29
CA PRO A 536 8.48 -3.48 -25.97
C PRO A 536 8.01 -2.03 -26.06
N GLU A 537 7.08 -1.65 -25.20
CA GLU A 537 6.77 -0.25 -24.99
C GLU A 537 7.88 0.40 -24.14
N TYR A 538 8.46 1.48 -24.65
CA TYR A 538 9.47 2.25 -23.90
C TYR A 538 8.80 3.41 -23.18
N ASP A 539 9.17 3.60 -21.91
CA ASP A 539 8.78 4.74 -21.09
C ASP A 539 9.32 6.06 -21.70
N PRO A 540 8.45 7.03 -22.08
CA PRO A 540 8.85 8.23 -22.80
C PRO A 540 9.34 9.36 -21.88
N VAL A 541 9.98 9.07 -20.74
CA VAL A 541 10.64 10.13 -19.93
C VAL A 541 11.85 10.68 -20.69
N GLY A 542 11.57 11.61 -21.60
CA GLY A 542 12.53 12.28 -22.44
C GLY A 542 11.90 12.78 -23.72
N TYR A 543 11.27 13.96 -23.65
CA TYR A 543 11.00 14.77 -24.82
C TYR A 543 12.22 14.81 -25.76
N GLY A 544 12.14 14.15 -26.91
CA GLY A 544 13.01 14.41 -28.06
C GLY A 544 13.88 13.24 -28.55
N GLY A 545 13.40 12.60 -29.62
CA GLY A 545 14.23 12.04 -30.68
C GLY A 545 14.65 10.58 -30.54
N ARG A 546 14.57 9.84 -31.66
CA ARG A 546 15.21 8.53 -31.84
C ARG A 546 16.69 8.61 -31.41
N THR A 547 17.02 8.10 -30.24
CA THR A 547 18.41 7.92 -29.84
C THR A 547 18.99 6.73 -30.59
N THR A 548 20.10 6.93 -31.28
CA THR A 548 20.87 5.87 -31.91
C THR A 548 21.67 5.13 -30.83
N GLY A 549 21.05 4.16 -30.18
CA GLY A 549 21.66 3.29 -29.16
C GLY A 549 20.91 1.95 -29.08
N PRO A 550 21.48 0.93 -28.42
CA PRO A 550 20.71 -0.28 -28.09
C PRO A 550 19.50 0.14 -27.25
N PRO A 551 18.32 -0.47 -27.49
CA PRO A 551 17.12 -0.14 -26.73
C PRO A 551 17.37 -0.28 -25.21
N PRO A 552 16.79 0.61 -24.38
CA PRO A 552 16.82 0.45 -22.93
C PRO A 552 16.28 -0.93 -22.50
N PRO A 553 16.62 -1.43 -21.30
CA PRO A 553 16.01 -2.63 -20.78
C PRO A 553 14.49 -2.48 -20.63
N LEU A 554 13.77 -3.55 -20.93
CA LEU A 554 12.35 -3.75 -20.64
C LEU A 554 12.05 -3.39 -19.18
N LYS A 555 11.16 -2.40 -18.94
CA LYS A 555 10.71 -2.05 -17.59
C LYS A 555 9.34 -2.69 -17.33
N PRO A 556 9.22 -3.58 -16.31
CA PRO A 556 7.93 -4.05 -15.83
C PRO A 556 7.04 -2.88 -15.43
N ARG A 557 5.74 -2.97 -15.72
CA ARG A 557 4.73 -1.97 -15.32
C ARG A 557 3.63 -2.60 -14.47
N PRO A 558 3.04 -1.86 -13.52
CA PRO A 558 1.82 -2.30 -12.84
C PRO A 558 0.67 -2.36 -13.85
N ILE A 559 0.02 -3.52 -13.95
CA ILE A 559 -1.15 -3.77 -14.82
C ILE A 559 -2.45 -3.65 -14.03
N ALA A 560 -2.38 -3.99 -12.75
CA ALA A 560 -3.49 -3.95 -11.82
C ALA A 560 -2.94 -3.69 -10.42
N ALA A 561 -3.69 -2.96 -9.60
CA ALA A 561 -3.42 -2.92 -8.17
C ALA A 561 -4.74 -2.86 -7.41
N ALA A 562 -4.83 -3.59 -6.31
CA ALA A 562 -6.04 -3.70 -5.50
C ALA A 562 -5.69 -4.04 -4.04
N ASN A 563 -6.66 -3.83 -3.15
CA ASN A 563 -6.61 -4.30 -1.77
C ASN A 563 -8.04 -4.53 -1.26
N LYS A 564 -8.20 -4.80 0.04
CA LYS A 564 -9.51 -5.08 0.64
C LYS A 564 -10.48 -3.89 0.62
N TYR A 565 -9.98 -2.67 0.40
CA TYR A 565 -10.77 -1.44 0.37
C TYR A 565 -11.10 -0.99 -1.06
N TRP A 566 -10.28 -1.40 -2.03
CA TRP A 566 -10.33 -0.95 -3.41
C TRP A 566 -10.13 -2.12 -4.38
N ALA A 567 -11.12 -2.39 -5.23
CA ALA A 567 -10.96 -3.31 -6.35
C ALA A 567 -9.99 -2.76 -7.41
N ILE A 568 -9.82 -1.44 -7.44
CA ILE A 568 -8.88 -0.70 -8.27
C ILE A 568 -8.22 0.35 -7.38
N ALA A 569 -6.91 0.26 -7.18
CA ALA A 569 -6.16 1.22 -6.39
C ALA A 569 -6.33 2.62 -6.99
N PRO A 570 -6.74 3.66 -6.22
CA PRO A 570 -6.89 5.01 -6.75
C PRO A 570 -5.65 5.56 -7.48
N PRO A 571 -4.41 5.28 -7.01
CA PRO A 571 -3.19 5.67 -7.73
C PRO A 571 -3.03 5.03 -9.12
N MET A 572 -3.73 3.94 -9.42
CA MET A 572 -3.68 3.34 -10.77
C MET A 572 -4.38 4.19 -11.82
N LEU A 573 -5.31 5.06 -11.43
CA LEU A 573 -6.02 5.92 -12.37
C LEU A 573 -5.11 6.87 -13.15
N SER A 574 -3.92 7.21 -12.62
CA SER A 574 -2.93 8.03 -13.33
C SER A 574 -2.07 7.25 -14.32
N GLU A 575 -1.95 5.93 -14.16
CA GLU A 575 -1.07 5.06 -14.98
C GLU A 575 -1.80 4.48 -16.20
N GLY A 576 -3.13 4.43 -16.19
CA GLY A 576 -3.93 3.91 -17.29
C GLY A 576 -5.27 3.33 -16.82
N PRO A 577 -6.11 2.87 -17.75
CA PRO A 577 -7.32 2.15 -17.40
C PRO A 577 -6.99 0.82 -16.69
N PRO A 578 -7.80 0.39 -15.70
CA PRO A 578 -7.61 -0.90 -15.06
C PRO A 578 -7.93 -2.04 -16.04
N LEU A 579 -6.96 -2.91 -16.29
CA LEU A 579 -7.11 -4.04 -17.22
C LEU A 579 -7.48 -5.35 -16.53
N LEU A 580 -7.39 -5.39 -15.20
CA LEU A 580 -7.64 -6.57 -14.40
C LEU A 580 -8.11 -6.14 -13.00
N LEU A 581 -9.07 -6.88 -12.47
CA LEU A 581 -9.62 -6.76 -11.13
C LEU A 581 -9.33 -8.03 -10.33
N PRO A 582 -9.49 -8.00 -8.99
CA PRO A 582 -9.47 -9.21 -8.18
C PRO A 582 -10.41 -10.30 -8.71
N ASN A 583 -9.99 -11.55 -8.51
CA ASN A 583 -10.76 -12.73 -8.85
C ASN A 583 -12.11 -12.71 -8.11
N GLY A 584 -13.21 -12.88 -8.83
CA GLY A 584 -14.56 -12.87 -8.24
C GLY A 584 -15.16 -11.49 -7.95
N THR A 585 -14.52 -10.37 -8.32
CA THR A 585 -15.11 -9.03 -8.19
C THR A 585 -16.46 -8.92 -8.93
N THR A 586 -17.41 -8.22 -8.33
CA THR A 586 -18.70 -7.85 -8.92
C THR A 586 -18.96 -6.36 -8.83
N GLY A 587 -19.82 -5.82 -9.70
CA GLY A 587 -20.18 -4.40 -9.66
C GLY A 587 -21.01 -4.01 -8.42
N TYR A 588 -21.45 -4.99 -7.62
CA TYR A 588 -22.16 -4.77 -6.35
C TYR A 588 -21.23 -4.72 -5.14
N ASP A 589 -19.94 -5.01 -5.33
CA ASP A 589 -18.97 -5.01 -4.25
C ASP A 589 -18.65 -3.57 -3.83
N THR A 590 -18.55 -3.34 -2.52
CA THR A 590 -18.37 -1.98 -1.98
C THR A 590 -17.01 -1.40 -2.40
N GLU A 591 -15.98 -2.24 -2.37
CA GLU A 591 -14.61 -1.94 -2.81
C GLU A 591 -14.51 -1.55 -4.30
N PHE A 592 -15.44 -2.02 -5.15
CA PHE A 592 -15.52 -1.62 -6.55
C PHE A 592 -16.27 -0.28 -6.70
N GLN A 593 -17.41 -0.13 -6.02
CA GLN A 593 -18.22 1.09 -6.07
C GLN A 593 -17.50 2.30 -5.46
N ASN A 594 -16.68 2.09 -4.43
CA ASN A 594 -15.91 3.14 -3.74
C ASN A 594 -15.16 4.06 -4.71
N LEU A 595 -14.58 3.52 -5.79
CA LEU A 595 -13.83 4.32 -6.77
C LEU A 595 -14.76 5.14 -7.68
N PHE A 596 -15.79 4.51 -8.24
CA PHE A 596 -16.67 5.16 -9.20
C PHE A 596 -17.61 6.16 -8.54
N ASP A 597 -18.01 5.95 -7.29
CA ASP A 597 -18.82 6.91 -6.54
C ASP A 597 -18.08 8.25 -6.33
N LEU A 598 -16.74 8.23 -6.25
CA LEU A 598 -15.93 9.45 -6.23
C LEU A 598 -16.04 10.25 -7.53
N MET A 599 -16.34 9.58 -8.64
CA MET A 599 -16.51 10.21 -9.96
C MET A 599 -17.87 10.89 -10.12
N GLY A 600 -18.70 10.92 -9.07
CA GLY A 600 -20.02 11.57 -9.07
C GLY A 600 -20.02 13.08 -9.36
N PHE A 601 -18.87 13.76 -9.25
CA PHE A 601 -18.74 15.16 -9.69
C PHE A 601 -18.61 15.29 -11.22
N MET A 602 -18.19 14.22 -11.91
CA MET A 602 -18.07 14.15 -13.38
C MET A 602 -19.28 13.49 -14.02
N PHE A 603 -19.89 12.52 -13.35
CA PHE A 603 -21.03 11.76 -13.85
C PHE A 603 -22.18 11.85 -12.84
N ASP A 604 -23.30 12.46 -13.23
CA ASP A 604 -24.45 12.68 -12.37
C ASP A 604 -25.38 11.46 -12.27
N GLU A 605 -25.16 10.43 -13.09
CA GLU A 605 -25.84 9.15 -13.05
C GLU A 605 -24.83 8.00 -13.11
N ILE A 606 -24.81 7.14 -12.08
CA ILE A 606 -23.95 5.94 -12.02
C ILE A 606 -24.83 4.73 -11.74
N GLN A 607 -24.69 3.68 -12.56
CA GLN A 607 -25.44 2.44 -12.44
C GLN A 607 -24.49 1.24 -12.43
N TYR A 608 -24.80 0.26 -11.59
CA TYR A 608 -24.00 -0.95 -11.42
C TYR A 608 -24.77 -2.21 -11.80
N GLY A 609 -24.13 -3.06 -12.59
CA GLY A 609 -24.52 -4.44 -12.85
C GLY A 609 -23.65 -5.44 -12.08
N ILE A 610 -23.83 -6.73 -12.35
CA ILE A 610 -22.99 -7.77 -11.75
C ILE A 610 -21.55 -7.71 -12.28
N ASP A 611 -21.38 -7.36 -13.55
CA ASP A 611 -20.14 -7.43 -14.32
C ASP A 611 -19.88 -6.16 -15.15
N TRP A 612 -20.54 -5.05 -14.77
CA TRP A 612 -20.39 -3.76 -15.43
C TRP A 612 -20.72 -2.56 -14.53
N VAL A 613 -20.20 -1.40 -14.90
CA VAL A 613 -20.62 -0.07 -14.42
C VAL A 613 -20.86 0.85 -15.61
N HIS A 614 -21.92 1.66 -15.53
CA HIS A 614 -22.27 2.67 -16.51
C HIS A 614 -22.37 4.03 -15.83
N LEU A 615 -21.53 4.97 -16.26
CA LEU A 615 -21.49 6.34 -15.78
C LEU A 615 -21.99 7.26 -16.89
N ARG A 616 -22.88 8.20 -16.58
CA ARG A 616 -23.41 9.17 -17.54
C ARG A 616 -23.37 10.58 -16.96
N ASN A 617 -22.96 11.53 -17.80
CA ASN A 617 -23.16 12.95 -17.56
C ASN A 617 -24.32 13.43 -18.43
N THR A 618 -25.49 13.63 -17.84
CA THR A 618 -26.72 14.01 -18.56
C THR A 618 -26.69 15.44 -19.11
N THR A 619 -25.77 16.28 -18.62
CA THR A 619 -25.64 17.68 -19.03
C THR A 619 -24.89 17.83 -20.36
N VAL A 620 -23.79 17.08 -20.53
CA VAL A 620 -22.97 17.12 -21.76
C VAL A 620 -23.18 15.92 -22.67
N ASP A 621 -24.08 14.99 -22.30
CA ASP A 621 -24.40 13.76 -23.02
C ASP A 621 -23.16 12.88 -23.30
N THR A 622 -22.29 12.77 -22.30
CA THR A 622 -21.15 11.85 -22.31
C THR A 622 -21.43 10.67 -21.38
N TYR A 623 -20.80 9.54 -21.67
CA TYR A 623 -20.92 8.34 -20.86
C TYR A 623 -19.60 7.58 -20.82
N MET A 624 -19.45 6.71 -19.84
CA MET A 624 -18.40 5.70 -19.75
C MET A 624 -19.05 4.38 -19.36
N GLN A 625 -18.72 3.32 -20.10
CA GLN A 625 -19.11 1.97 -19.78
C GLN A 625 -17.86 1.15 -19.51
N TYR A 626 -17.87 0.40 -18.41
CA TYR A 626 -16.80 -0.52 -18.06
C TYR A 626 -17.40 -1.88 -17.72
N ASN A 627 -17.05 -2.90 -18.49
CA ASN A 627 -17.43 -4.28 -18.32
C ASN A 627 -16.18 -5.13 -18.01
N PHE A 628 -16.38 -6.17 -17.21
CA PHE A 628 -15.33 -7.11 -16.82
C PHE A 628 -15.91 -8.51 -16.61
N SER A 629 -15.07 -9.51 -16.40
CA SER A 629 -15.52 -10.87 -16.04
C SER A 629 -15.74 -10.96 -14.54
N ALA A 630 -16.98 -11.15 -14.08
CA ALA A 630 -17.24 -11.34 -12.64
C ALA A 630 -16.63 -12.62 -12.06
N THR A 631 -16.16 -13.55 -12.92
CA THR A 631 -15.42 -14.73 -12.47
C THR A 631 -13.95 -14.45 -12.35
N THR A 632 -13.31 -13.86 -13.36
CA THR A 632 -11.84 -13.73 -13.44
C THR A 632 -11.32 -12.32 -13.14
N GLY A 633 -12.19 -11.33 -13.00
CA GLY A 633 -11.82 -9.91 -12.85
C GLY A 633 -11.26 -9.26 -14.13
N MET A 634 -11.04 -10.01 -15.21
CA MET A 634 -10.43 -9.48 -16.44
C MET A 634 -11.33 -8.43 -17.09
N THR A 635 -10.79 -7.25 -17.38
CA THR A 635 -11.48 -6.20 -18.14
C THR A 635 -11.82 -6.72 -19.53
N THR A 636 -13.07 -6.56 -19.94
CA THR A 636 -13.56 -7.06 -21.24
C THR A 636 -13.87 -5.91 -22.18
N LEU A 637 -14.36 -4.78 -21.65
CA LEU A 637 -14.61 -3.56 -22.42
C LEU A 637 -14.55 -2.33 -21.50
N ILE A 638 -13.85 -1.29 -21.93
CA ILE A 638 -14.00 0.09 -21.46
C ILE A 638 -14.37 0.90 -22.70
N ASN A 639 -15.45 1.67 -22.66
CA ASN A 639 -15.89 2.45 -23.82
C ASN A 639 -16.60 3.73 -23.39
N GLY A 640 -16.18 4.87 -23.94
CA GLY A 640 -16.86 6.13 -23.74
C GLY A 640 -15.90 7.31 -23.59
N TRP A 641 -16.23 8.25 -22.73
CA TRP A 641 -15.52 9.51 -22.57
C TRP A 641 -14.88 9.61 -21.18
N THR A 642 -13.63 10.02 -21.17
CA THR A 642 -12.87 10.35 -19.95
C THR A 642 -12.72 11.86 -19.87
N TYR A 643 -12.75 12.42 -18.66
CA TYR A 643 -12.50 13.84 -18.43
C TYR A 643 -11.07 14.03 -17.96
N ARG A 644 -10.20 14.58 -18.81
CA ARG A 644 -8.76 14.69 -18.55
C ARG A 644 -8.31 16.14 -18.67
N TYR A 645 -7.28 16.49 -17.89
CA TYR A 645 -6.61 17.77 -18.02
C TYR A 645 -5.67 17.72 -19.21
N ASP A 646 -5.88 18.59 -20.20
CA ASP A 646 -4.97 18.73 -21.33
C ASP A 646 -3.88 19.74 -20.96
N ASP A 647 -2.65 19.26 -20.72
CA ASP A 647 -1.50 20.10 -20.37
C ASP A 647 -1.12 21.10 -21.47
N TYR A 648 -1.40 20.77 -22.74
CA TYR A 648 -1.06 21.60 -23.87
C TYR A 648 -1.99 22.80 -23.98
N PHE A 649 -3.28 22.62 -23.69
CA PHE A 649 -4.28 23.69 -23.73
C PHE A 649 -4.64 24.30 -22.36
N GLY A 650 -4.21 23.67 -21.26
CA GLY A 650 -4.36 24.16 -19.89
C GLY A 650 -5.80 24.12 -19.35
N TYR A 651 -6.66 23.26 -19.91
CA TYR A 651 -8.04 23.07 -19.47
C TYR A 651 -8.45 21.60 -19.53
N PHE A 652 -9.51 21.24 -18.81
CA PHE A 652 -10.07 19.88 -18.88
C PHE A 652 -10.97 19.69 -20.10
N SER A 653 -10.74 18.61 -20.85
CA SER A 653 -11.56 18.19 -21.99
C SER A 653 -12.11 16.78 -21.79
N TRP A 654 -13.20 16.51 -22.50
CA TRP A 654 -13.71 15.17 -22.66
C TRP A 654 -13.01 14.52 -23.86
N ASP A 655 -12.39 13.37 -23.62
CA ASP A 655 -11.69 12.60 -24.65
C ASP A 655 -12.29 11.19 -24.73
N PHE A 656 -12.64 10.78 -25.95
CA PHE A 656 -13.13 9.42 -26.18
C PHE A 656 -12.00 8.40 -26.03
N PHE A 657 -12.29 7.35 -25.30
CA PHE A 657 -11.40 6.23 -25.04
C PHE A 657 -12.18 4.92 -25.13
N SER A 658 -11.61 3.96 -25.84
CA SER A 658 -12.12 2.59 -25.88
C SER A 658 -10.97 1.60 -25.71
N ALA A 659 -11.20 0.54 -24.95
CA ALA A 659 -10.30 -0.59 -24.82
C ALA A 659 -11.07 -1.89 -24.66
N TYR A 660 -10.70 -2.94 -25.37
CA TYR A 660 -11.37 -4.24 -25.24
C TYR A 660 -10.39 -5.40 -25.36
N LEU A 661 -10.76 -6.50 -24.71
CA LEU A 661 -9.99 -7.74 -24.70
C LEU A 661 -10.13 -8.49 -26.03
N GLU A 662 -9.02 -8.97 -26.58
CA GLU A 662 -8.98 -9.81 -27.77
C GLU A 662 -8.70 -11.28 -27.41
N THR A 663 -9.24 -12.19 -28.21
CA THR A 663 -8.98 -13.63 -28.14
C THR A 663 -7.89 -14.01 -29.13
N SER A 664 -6.91 -14.79 -28.71
CA SER A 664 -5.85 -15.31 -29.58
C SER A 664 -5.99 -16.82 -29.77
N VAL A 665 -5.78 -17.29 -30.99
CA VAL A 665 -5.78 -18.71 -31.37
C VAL A 665 -4.53 -19.03 -32.19
N ASP A 666 -3.72 -19.96 -31.67
CA ASP A 666 -2.57 -20.50 -32.42
C ASP A 666 -3.04 -21.26 -33.67
N LEU A 667 -2.48 -20.91 -34.83
CA LEU A 667 -2.81 -21.58 -36.08
C LEU A 667 -1.88 -22.77 -36.34
N VAL A 668 -2.48 -23.93 -36.61
CA VAL A 668 -1.73 -25.12 -37.03
C VAL A 668 -1.59 -25.20 -38.56
N PRO A 669 -0.57 -25.89 -39.12
CA PRO A 669 -0.27 -25.97 -40.57
C PRO A 669 -1.29 -26.75 -41.43
N THR A 670 -2.58 -26.50 -41.22
CA THR A 670 -3.72 -27.14 -41.86
C THR A 670 -4.86 -26.12 -42.02
N LEU A 671 -6.07 -26.59 -42.36
CA LEU A 671 -7.27 -25.80 -42.18
C LEU A 671 -7.58 -25.70 -40.68
N ASN A 672 -7.73 -24.47 -40.19
CA ASN A 672 -8.23 -24.14 -38.87
C ASN A 672 -9.67 -23.67 -39.04
N THR A 673 -10.58 -24.18 -38.22
CA THR A 673 -11.99 -23.75 -38.20
C THR A 673 -12.27 -23.23 -36.79
N ILE A 674 -12.50 -21.93 -36.68
CA ILE A 674 -12.51 -21.19 -35.42
C ILE A 674 -13.88 -20.55 -35.25
N ASN A 675 -14.62 -20.95 -34.22
CA ASN A 675 -15.88 -20.29 -33.88
C ASN A 675 -15.53 -19.04 -33.06
N LEU A 676 -15.85 -17.87 -33.60
CA LEU A 676 -15.64 -16.60 -32.92
C LEU A 676 -16.65 -16.48 -31.78
N THR A 677 -16.14 -16.39 -30.56
CA THR A 677 -16.94 -16.22 -29.34
C THR A 677 -16.87 -14.79 -28.84
N SER A 678 -17.98 -14.29 -28.30
CA SER A 678 -18.05 -13.00 -27.59
C SER A 678 -18.76 -13.17 -26.26
N LEU A 679 -18.40 -12.32 -25.29
CA LEU A 679 -19.17 -12.14 -24.06
C LEU A 679 -20.38 -11.22 -24.26
N PHE A 680 -20.37 -10.37 -25.28
CA PHE A 680 -21.36 -9.33 -25.52
C PHE A 680 -22.32 -9.65 -26.67
N VAL A 681 -21.89 -10.49 -27.60
CA VAL A 681 -22.65 -10.84 -28.81
C VAL A 681 -22.97 -12.32 -28.79
N SER A 682 -24.27 -12.66 -28.68
CA SER A 682 -24.72 -14.05 -28.51
C SER A 682 -25.72 -14.52 -29.58
N ASP A 683 -26.28 -13.58 -30.32
CA ASP A 683 -27.32 -13.79 -31.33
C ASP A 683 -26.77 -13.91 -32.75
N ILE A 684 -25.51 -13.54 -32.99
CA ILE A 684 -24.76 -13.83 -34.21
C ILE A 684 -23.76 -14.96 -33.97
N SER A 685 -23.58 -15.83 -34.96
CA SER A 685 -22.52 -16.84 -34.93
C SER A 685 -21.60 -16.64 -36.12
N ILE A 686 -20.30 -16.50 -35.87
CA ILE A 686 -19.30 -16.34 -36.94
C ILE A 686 -18.26 -17.45 -36.81
N THR A 687 -17.98 -18.13 -37.92
CA THR A 687 -16.92 -19.14 -38.02
C THR A 687 -15.89 -18.67 -39.02
N ALA A 688 -14.61 -18.68 -38.63
CA ALA A 688 -13.48 -18.37 -39.49
C ALA A 688 -12.78 -19.66 -39.95
N GLU A 689 -12.55 -19.76 -41.26
CA GLU A 689 -11.73 -20.81 -41.88
C GLU A 689 -10.41 -20.21 -42.37
N ILE A 690 -9.31 -20.66 -41.78
CA ILE A 690 -7.96 -20.11 -42.01
C ILE A 690 -6.99 -21.23 -42.33
N ARG A 691 -6.19 -21.09 -43.41
CA ARG A 691 -5.14 -22.04 -43.79
C ARG A 691 -3.77 -21.41 -43.65
N VAL A 692 -2.84 -22.08 -42.98
CA VAL A 692 -1.44 -21.65 -42.89
C VAL A 692 -0.48 -22.76 -43.31
N SER A 693 0.69 -22.36 -43.82
CA SER A 693 1.72 -23.23 -44.39
C SER A 693 2.69 -23.81 -43.37
N ALA A 694 2.83 -23.16 -42.22
CA ALA A 694 3.75 -23.51 -41.13
C ALA A 694 3.21 -22.97 -39.79
N PRO A 695 3.67 -23.49 -38.65
CA PRO A 695 3.26 -22.96 -37.35
C PRO A 695 3.93 -21.61 -37.09
N GLY A 696 3.36 -20.83 -36.17
CA GLY A 696 3.89 -19.53 -35.75
C GLY A 696 3.06 -18.33 -36.18
N ALA A 697 1.93 -18.53 -36.85
CA ALA A 697 0.90 -17.50 -37.02
C ALA A 697 -0.17 -17.67 -35.94
N GLU A 698 -0.64 -16.55 -35.40
CA GLU A 698 -1.73 -16.44 -34.44
C GLU A 698 -2.88 -15.70 -35.11
N PHE A 699 -4.10 -16.14 -34.88
CA PHE A 699 -5.31 -15.41 -35.23
C PHE A 699 -5.86 -14.74 -33.97
N ILE A 700 -5.82 -13.42 -33.96
CA ILE A 700 -6.28 -12.58 -32.86
C ILE A 700 -7.56 -11.90 -33.31
N TYR A 701 -8.60 -11.90 -32.48
CA TYR A 701 -9.89 -11.32 -32.83
C TYR A 701 -10.64 -10.77 -31.63
N ALA A 702 -11.55 -9.84 -31.88
CA ALA A 702 -12.58 -9.43 -30.93
C ALA A 702 -13.94 -9.30 -31.63
N LEU A 703 -15.01 -9.62 -30.92
CA LEU A 703 -16.38 -9.48 -31.41
C LEU A 703 -17.16 -8.62 -30.42
N ASN A 704 -17.40 -7.37 -30.78
CA ASN A 704 -17.95 -6.33 -29.93
C ASN A 704 -19.39 -5.99 -30.32
N ALA A 705 -20.25 -5.81 -29.31
CA ALA A 705 -21.62 -5.33 -29.49
C ALA A 705 -21.72 -3.79 -29.55
N ILE A 706 -20.68 -3.11 -29.08
CA ILE A 706 -20.60 -1.66 -28.97
C ILE A 706 -19.53 -1.17 -29.93
N ASN A 707 -19.80 -0.04 -30.59
CA ASN A 707 -18.87 0.61 -31.49
C ASN A 707 -17.59 1.02 -30.73
N PRO A 708 -16.42 0.48 -31.08
CA PRO A 708 -15.18 0.79 -30.37
C PRO A 708 -14.57 2.15 -30.74
N VAL A 709 -15.10 2.84 -31.75
CA VAL A 709 -14.59 4.14 -32.20
C VAL A 709 -15.62 5.25 -32.04
N PHE A 710 -15.14 6.50 -31.97
CA PHE A 710 -15.97 7.70 -31.84
C PHE A 710 -16.63 8.14 -33.16
N GLU A 711 -16.92 7.21 -34.05
CA GLU A 711 -17.59 7.53 -35.31
C GLU A 711 -18.77 6.60 -35.53
N PRO A 712 -20.00 7.12 -35.66
CA PRO A 712 -21.16 6.30 -35.94
C PRO A 712 -21.06 5.68 -37.34
N LEU A 713 -21.68 4.51 -37.53
CA LEU A 713 -21.76 3.93 -38.85
C LEU A 713 -22.56 4.84 -39.80
N PRO A 714 -22.14 5.00 -41.07
CA PRO A 714 -22.81 5.94 -41.99
C PRO A 714 -24.28 5.58 -42.27
N MET A 715 -24.65 4.31 -42.15
CA MET A 715 -26.00 3.82 -42.41
C MET A 715 -26.28 2.48 -41.75
N GLY A 716 -27.57 2.24 -41.48
CA GLY A 716 -28.08 1.02 -40.88
C GLY A 716 -28.07 1.09 -39.35
N GLU A 717 -28.73 0.11 -38.73
CA GLU A 717 -28.56 -0.17 -37.32
C GLU A 717 -27.38 -1.11 -37.11
N ASP A 718 -26.58 -0.81 -36.09
CA ASP A 718 -25.40 -1.58 -35.72
C ASP A 718 -25.77 -3.04 -35.43
N LEU A 719 -25.13 -3.99 -36.12
CA LEU A 719 -25.28 -5.41 -35.82
C LEU A 719 -24.11 -5.90 -34.97
N VAL A 720 -22.88 -5.72 -35.45
CA VAL A 720 -21.69 -6.22 -34.78
C VAL A 720 -20.41 -5.56 -35.29
N TYR A 721 -19.41 -5.49 -34.43
CA TYR A 721 -18.06 -5.01 -34.72
C TYR A 721 -17.08 -6.16 -34.54
N LEU A 722 -16.37 -6.52 -35.60
CA LEU A 722 -15.43 -7.64 -35.68
C LEU A 722 -14.02 -7.09 -35.94
N ASP A 723 -13.15 -7.19 -34.94
CA ASP A 723 -11.73 -6.90 -35.09
C ASP A 723 -10.97 -8.19 -35.39
N LEU A 724 -10.12 -8.17 -36.41
CA LEU A 724 -9.39 -9.32 -36.93
C LEU A 724 -7.93 -8.98 -37.17
N LYS A 725 -7.06 -9.86 -36.67
CA LYS A 725 -5.62 -9.76 -36.86
C LYS A 725 -5.00 -11.13 -37.11
N ILE A 726 -4.03 -11.18 -38.01
CA ILE A 726 -3.17 -12.37 -38.20
C ILE A 726 -1.71 -11.98 -38.07
N THR A 727 -1.00 -12.62 -37.14
CA THR A 727 0.46 -12.50 -37.02
C THR A 727 1.16 -13.36 -38.07
N ASN A 728 2.32 -12.94 -38.55
CA ASN A 728 3.08 -13.63 -39.60
C ASN A 728 2.23 -13.96 -40.84
N HIS A 729 1.53 -12.96 -41.39
CA HIS A 729 0.53 -13.14 -42.45
C HIS A 729 1.09 -13.87 -43.69
N SER A 730 2.40 -13.75 -43.94
CA SER A 730 3.12 -14.44 -45.02
C SER A 730 2.95 -15.97 -45.01
N LEU A 731 2.52 -16.57 -43.89
CA LEU A 731 2.29 -17.99 -43.76
C LEU A 731 0.92 -18.46 -44.28
N LEU A 732 -0.04 -17.57 -44.50
CA LEU A 732 -1.39 -17.90 -44.95
C LEU A 732 -1.38 -18.56 -46.36
N ILE A 733 -2.30 -19.49 -46.58
CA ILE A 733 -2.51 -20.20 -47.85
C ILE A 733 -3.96 -20.02 -48.32
N GLY A 734 -4.28 -18.81 -48.77
CA GLY A 734 -5.60 -18.43 -49.29
C GLY A 734 -6.38 -17.50 -48.37
N ASN A 735 -7.40 -16.86 -48.94
CA ASN A 735 -8.27 -15.91 -48.25
C ASN A 735 -8.87 -16.50 -46.96
N ILE A 736 -9.14 -15.64 -46.00
CA ILE A 736 -9.89 -16.03 -44.80
C ILE A 736 -11.36 -16.09 -45.18
N THR A 737 -11.98 -17.24 -44.95
CA THR A 737 -13.41 -17.41 -45.18
C THR A 737 -14.16 -17.21 -43.88
N LEU A 738 -15.15 -16.31 -43.86
CA LEU A 738 -16.04 -16.12 -42.72
C LEU A 738 -17.44 -16.63 -43.08
N ASP A 739 -17.95 -17.55 -42.27
CA ASP A 739 -19.34 -18.00 -42.29
C ASP A 739 -20.10 -17.32 -41.16
N ILE A 740 -21.11 -16.54 -41.51
CA ILE A 740 -21.96 -15.80 -40.56
C ILE A 740 -23.36 -16.40 -40.57
N THR A 741 -23.91 -16.64 -39.39
CA THR A 741 -25.34 -16.86 -39.17
C THR A 741 -25.91 -15.66 -38.43
N ILE A 742 -26.78 -14.93 -39.09
CA ILE A 742 -27.42 -13.72 -38.56
C ILE A 742 -28.63 -14.06 -37.66
N PRO A 743 -29.01 -13.16 -36.74
CA PRO A 743 -30.19 -13.33 -35.92
C PRO A 743 -31.49 -13.43 -36.73
N SER A 744 -32.45 -14.22 -36.25
CA SER A 744 -33.72 -14.43 -36.95
C SER A 744 -34.64 -13.21 -37.01
N TYR A 745 -34.33 -12.15 -36.27
CA TYR A 745 -35.09 -10.88 -36.32
C TYR A 745 -34.72 -10.02 -37.52
N ILE A 746 -33.61 -10.31 -38.19
CA ILE A 746 -33.19 -9.66 -39.44
C ILE A 746 -33.65 -10.52 -40.61
N ASP A 747 -34.49 -9.94 -41.47
CA ASP A 747 -34.99 -10.63 -42.67
C ASP A 747 -34.27 -10.12 -43.91
N LEU A 748 -33.29 -10.89 -44.39
CA LEU A 748 -32.49 -10.57 -45.58
C LEU A 748 -33.29 -10.52 -46.89
N SER A 749 -34.59 -10.85 -46.87
CA SER A 749 -35.47 -10.62 -48.02
C SER A 749 -36.01 -9.18 -48.08
N THR A 750 -35.94 -8.43 -46.98
CA THR A 750 -36.44 -7.06 -46.86
C THR A 750 -35.39 -6.06 -46.37
N GLU A 751 -34.33 -6.54 -45.73
CA GLU A 751 -33.25 -5.74 -45.17
C GLU A 751 -31.92 -6.11 -45.86
N TYR A 752 -31.04 -5.12 -45.96
CA TYR A 752 -29.71 -5.23 -46.52
C TYR A 752 -28.68 -5.20 -45.40
N LEU A 753 -27.59 -5.94 -45.58
CA LEU A 753 -26.40 -5.82 -44.75
C LEU A 753 -25.41 -4.87 -45.39
N TYR A 754 -24.89 -3.97 -44.58
CA TYR A 754 -23.81 -3.05 -44.95
C TYR A 754 -22.54 -3.46 -44.21
N PHE A 755 -21.43 -3.44 -44.93
CA PHE A 755 -20.13 -3.80 -44.41
C PHE A 755 -19.22 -2.58 -44.46
N TRP A 756 -18.66 -2.23 -43.31
CA TRP A 756 -17.82 -1.06 -43.11
C TRP A 756 -16.47 -1.47 -42.60
N VAL A 757 -15.41 -0.88 -43.13
CA VAL A 757 -14.04 -1.12 -42.67
C VAL A 757 -13.49 0.17 -42.11
N TRP A 758 -13.03 0.12 -40.87
CA TRP A 758 -12.37 1.24 -40.22
C TRP A 758 -10.97 1.45 -40.79
N ASN A 759 -10.55 2.71 -40.91
CA ASN A 759 -9.20 3.11 -41.30
C ASN A 759 -8.69 2.50 -42.62
N MET A 760 -9.60 2.27 -43.57
CA MET A 760 -9.21 1.83 -44.89
C MET A 760 -8.46 2.95 -45.62
N GLY A 761 -7.21 2.68 -46.01
CA GLY A 761 -6.38 3.64 -46.73
C GLY A 761 -5.80 4.79 -45.88
N GLY A 762 -5.79 4.68 -44.55
CA GLY A 762 -5.24 5.70 -43.65
C GLY A 762 -6.20 6.87 -43.41
N THR A 763 -7.51 6.61 -43.42
CA THR A 763 -8.55 7.62 -43.20
C THR A 763 -9.21 7.39 -41.85
N ASP A 764 -9.41 8.41 -41.02
CA ASP A 764 -10.00 8.23 -39.68
C ASP A 764 -11.53 8.13 -39.72
N HIS A 765 -12.07 7.31 -40.65
CA HIS A 765 -13.49 7.15 -40.94
C HIS A 765 -13.90 5.72 -41.33
N TRP A 766 -15.20 5.42 -41.20
CA TRP A 766 -15.80 4.18 -41.72
C TRP A 766 -15.91 4.21 -43.24
N ASN A 767 -15.26 3.26 -43.91
CA ASN A 767 -15.31 3.13 -45.36
C ASN A 767 -16.18 1.94 -45.77
N GLY A 768 -17.06 2.13 -46.75
CA GLY A 768 -17.86 1.04 -47.30
C GLY A 768 -16.97 -0.01 -47.96
N ALA A 769 -17.31 -1.29 -47.79
CA ALA A 769 -16.56 -2.38 -48.41
C ALA A 769 -16.48 -2.21 -49.96
N PRO A 770 -15.34 -2.54 -50.59
CA PRO A 770 -15.20 -2.40 -52.04
C PRO A 770 -16.15 -3.36 -52.78
N ARG A 771 -16.52 -3.03 -54.02
CA ARG A 771 -17.44 -3.86 -54.82
C ARG A 771 -17.01 -5.33 -54.93
N GLY A 772 -15.70 -5.59 -55.05
CA GLY A 772 -15.17 -6.96 -55.11
C GLY A 772 -15.38 -7.77 -53.83
N PHE A 773 -15.54 -7.12 -52.66
CA PHE A 773 -15.94 -7.79 -51.44
C PHE A 773 -17.39 -8.27 -51.53
N TYR A 774 -18.31 -7.41 -51.97
CA TYR A 774 -19.72 -7.78 -52.17
C TYR A 774 -19.88 -8.91 -53.19
N ASP A 775 -19.03 -8.96 -54.22
CA ASP A 775 -19.01 -10.07 -55.19
C ASP A 775 -18.57 -11.41 -54.57
N SER A 776 -17.87 -11.40 -53.42
CA SER A 776 -17.48 -12.60 -52.67
C SER A 776 -18.59 -13.11 -51.74
N VAL A 777 -19.61 -12.29 -51.45
CA VAL A 777 -20.68 -12.64 -50.52
C VAL A 777 -21.60 -13.68 -51.15
N ALA A 778 -21.68 -14.86 -50.53
CA ALA A 778 -22.56 -15.96 -50.92
C ALA A 778 -23.60 -16.22 -49.81
N TYR A 779 -24.88 -16.10 -50.15
CA TYR A 779 -25.98 -16.37 -49.21
C TYR A 779 -26.37 -17.85 -49.22
N TYR A 780 -26.54 -18.42 -48.02
CA TYR A 780 -26.94 -19.81 -47.78
C TYR A 780 -28.18 -19.85 -46.88
N GLY A 781 -29.36 -20.03 -47.49
CA GLY A 781 -30.62 -19.98 -46.75
C GLY A 781 -31.02 -18.55 -46.38
N ALA A 782 -31.95 -18.41 -45.43
CA ALA A 782 -32.54 -17.10 -45.08
C ALA A 782 -31.69 -16.28 -44.09
N TYR A 783 -30.75 -16.92 -43.39
CA TYR A 783 -30.04 -16.33 -42.24
C TYR A 783 -28.54 -16.62 -42.23
N SER A 784 -27.97 -17.14 -43.31
CA SER A 784 -26.53 -17.41 -43.34
C SER A 784 -25.90 -16.85 -44.59
N LEU A 785 -24.69 -16.33 -44.45
CA LEU A 785 -23.88 -15.82 -45.54
C LEU A 785 -22.42 -16.19 -45.31
N ARG A 786 -21.67 -16.20 -46.40
CA ARG A 786 -20.23 -16.40 -46.40
C ARG A 786 -19.57 -15.30 -47.20
N PHE A 787 -18.42 -14.83 -46.77
CA PHE A 787 -17.57 -13.98 -47.60
C PHE A 787 -16.10 -14.28 -47.35
N GLU A 788 -15.25 -13.72 -48.21
CA GLU A 788 -13.81 -13.89 -48.12
C GLU A 788 -13.12 -12.55 -47.87
N ILE A 789 -12.16 -12.55 -46.93
CA ILE A 789 -11.26 -11.42 -46.72
C ILE A 789 -9.95 -11.71 -47.47
N PRO A 790 -9.55 -10.86 -48.44
CA PRO A 790 -8.34 -11.06 -49.21
C PRO A 790 -7.08 -10.89 -48.34
N MET A 791 -6.02 -11.64 -48.63
CA MET A 791 -4.77 -11.65 -47.86
C MET A 791 -3.78 -10.52 -48.20
N GLU A 792 -4.18 -9.46 -48.89
CA GLU A 792 -3.21 -8.46 -49.35
C GLU A 792 -2.73 -7.56 -48.21
N GLY A 793 -1.44 -7.65 -47.86
CA GLY A 793 -0.80 -6.84 -46.81
C GLY A 793 -0.89 -7.45 -45.40
N PRO A 794 -0.33 -6.78 -44.37
CA PRO A 794 -0.54 -7.17 -42.99
C PRO A 794 -2.04 -7.10 -42.67
N LEU A 795 -2.61 -8.24 -42.29
CA LEU A 795 -4.06 -8.36 -42.10
C LEU A 795 -4.44 -7.93 -40.69
N MET A 796 -4.84 -6.66 -40.56
CA MET A 796 -5.47 -6.05 -39.38
C MET A 796 -6.67 -5.24 -39.86
N VAL A 797 -7.88 -5.66 -39.48
CA VAL A 797 -9.12 -5.08 -39.99
C VAL A 797 -10.14 -5.04 -38.87
N LEU A 798 -10.64 -3.83 -38.59
CA LEU A 798 -11.88 -3.63 -37.84
C LEU A 798 -13.03 -3.49 -38.85
N LEU A 799 -13.89 -4.51 -38.88
CA LEU A 799 -15.09 -4.61 -39.72
C LEU A 799 -16.32 -4.32 -38.87
N ALA A 800 -17.20 -3.44 -39.31
CA ALA A 800 -18.55 -3.35 -38.78
C ALA A 800 -19.56 -3.89 -39.77
N ILE A 801 -20.59 -4.55 -39.23
CA ILE A 801 -21.76 -4.98 -39.98
C ILE A 801 -22.94 -4.19 -39.43
N SER A 802 -23.71 -3.56 -40.30
CA SER A 802 -24.99 -2.95 -39.97
C SER A 802 -26.09 -3.51 -40.87
N TYR A 803 -27.34 -3.34 -40.47
CA TYR A 803 -28.51 -3.78 -41.24
C TYR A 803 -29.54 -2.68 -41.39
N GLY A 804 -30.33 -2.71 -42.46
CA GLY A 804 -31.43 -1.77 -42.62
C GLY A 804 -32.08 -1.85 -44.00
N THR A 805 -33.05 -0.97 -44.25
CA THR A 805 -33.67 -0.87 -45.58
C THR A 805 -32.72 -0.21 -46.58
N GLU A 806 -32.92 -0.46 -47.88
CA GLU A 806 -32.12 0.15 -48.95
C GLU A 806 -31.98 1.67 -48.77
N PRO A 807 -30.79 2.27 -49.00
CA PRO A 807 -30.67 3.72 -49.04
C PRO A 807 -31.67 4.28 -50.06
N PRO A 808 -32.37 5.38 -49.76
CA PRO A 808 -33.14 6.07 -50.78
C PRO A 808 -32.18 6.58 -51.85
N VAL A 809 -32.18 5.93 -53.03
CA VAL A 809 -31.42 6.41 -54.18
C VAL A 809 -32.15 7.62 -54.73
N TYR A 810 -31.60 8.82 -54.53
CA TYR A 810 -32.14 10.06 -55.11
C TYR A 810 -31.49 10.30 -56.48
N PRO A 811 -32.25 10.82 -57.48
CA PRO A 811 -31.65 11.29 -58.73
C PRO A 811 -30.56 12.33 -58.46
N PRO A 812 -29.59 12.52 -59.38
CA PRO A 812 -28.51 13.49 -59.18
C PRO A 812 -29.06 14.89 -58.83
N GLU A 813 -28.36 15.65 -58.00
CA GLU A 813 -28.81 16.99 -57.61
C GLU A 813 -28.72 17.99 -58.77
N ASP A 814 -29.36 19.16 -58.61
CA ASP A 814 -29.20 20.27 -59.55
C ASP A 814 -27.75 20.77 -59.53
N PHE A 815 -27.17 21.00 -60.71
CA PHE A 815 -25.77 21.41 -60.83
C PHE A 815 -25.57 22.42 -61.96
N ILE A 816 -24.48 23.19 -61.89
CA ILE A 816 -24.24 24.33 -62.78
C ILE A 816 -23.06 24.04 -63.69
N LEU A 817 -23.28 24.18 -65.01
CA LEU A 817 -22.28 24.15 -66.07
C LEU A 817 -21.77 25.56 -66.40
N THR A 818 -20.45 25.69 -66.45
CA THR A 818 -19.69 26.90 -66.77
C THR A 818 -18.58 26.60 -67.79
N SER A 819 -17.98 27.65 -68.35
CA SER A 819 -16.84 27.55 -69.29
C SER A 819 -15.85 28.68 -69.05
N ASP A 820 -14.59 28.46 -69.40
CA ASP A 820 -13.56 29.51 -69.47
C ASP A 820 -13.45 30.18 -70.86
N ALA A 821 -14.33 29.81 -71.81
CA ALA A 821 -14.42 30.40 -73.14
C ALA A 821 -14.60 31.93 -73.10
N GLY A 822 -13.93 32.64 -74.01
CA GLY A 822 -14.20 34.05 -74.25
C GLY A 822 -15.61 34.30 -74.82
N ASN A 823 -16.04 35.56 -74.89
CA ASN A 823 -17.28 35.92 -75.59
C ASN A 823 -17.04 37.05 -76.62
N PRO A 824 -16.88 36.73 -77.92
CA PRO A 824 -16.75 35.38 -78.47
C PRO A 824 -15.38 34.74 -78.15
N ASP A 825 -15.33 33.42 -78.16
CA ASP A 825 -14.11 32.62 -78.03
C ASP A 825 -13.28 32.67 -79.31
N ALA A 826 -11.96 32.88 -79.17
CA ALA A 826 -11.13 33.31 -80.29
C ALA A 826 -10.61 32.16 -81.17
N ASP A 827 -10.48 30.95 -80.62
CA ASP A 827 -9.78 29.82 -81.24
C ASP A 827 -10.54 28.48 -81.16
N GLY A 828 -11.69 28.42 -80.49
CA GLY A 828 -12.51 27.23 -80.37
C GLY A 828 -11.98 26.23 -79.33
N ASN A 829 -11.07 26.64 -78.45
CA ASN A 829 -10.47 25.82 -77.41
C ASN A 829 -10.79 26.36 -76.01
N PHE A 830 -11.55 25.60 -75.22
CA PHE A 830 -11.95 26.00 -73.88
C PHE A 830 -12.29 24.78 -73.01
N VAL A 831 -12.41 24.98 -71.71
CA VAL A 831 -12.75 23.96 -70.72
C VAL A 831 -14.15 24.22 -70.17
N LEU A 832 -15.01 23.22 -70.33
CA LEU A 832 -16.27 23.14 -69.60
C LEU A 832 -15.99 22.64 -68.17
N SER A 833 -16.59 23.28 -67.18
CA SER A 833 -16.49 22.90 -65.77
C SER A 833 -17.86 22.93 -65.12
N TRP A 834 -18.17 21.97 -64.26
CA TRP A 834 -19.45 21.92 -63.55
C TRP A 834 -19.29 21.57 -62.06
N THR A 835 -20.30 21.92 -61.26
CA THR A 835 -20.36 21.53 -59.84
C THR A 835 -20.76 20.06 -59.69
N ASP A 836 -20.32 19.41 -58.61
CA ASP A 836 -20.70 18.02 -58.33
C ASP A 836 -22.21 17.88 -58.10
N ALA A 837 -22.78 16.77 -58.55
CA ALA A 837 -24.22 16.47 -58.58
C ALA A 837 -24.56 15.15 -57.87
N ALA A 838 -23.64 14.59 -57.07
CA ALA A 838 -23.77 13.26 -56.47
C ALA A 838 -24.03 12.16 -57.54
N ALA A 839 -23.30 12.24 -58.66
CA ALA A 839 -23.45 11.37 -59.81
C ALA A 839 -22.29 10.39 -59.98
N GLU A 840 -22.57 9.21 -60.54
CA GLU A 840 -21.57 8.19 -60.86
C GLU A 840 -20.78 8.55 -62.12
N SER A 841 -21.39 9.28 -63.05
CA SER A 841 -20.73 9.78 -64.26
C SER A 841 -21.49 10.93 -64.92
N TYR A 842 -20.80 11.64 -65.81
CA TYR A 842 -21.34 12.75 -66.57
C TYR A 842 -21.23 12.51 -68.09
N SER A 843 -22.18 13.06 -68.84
CA SER A 843 -22.16 13.10 -70.31
C SER A 843 -22.32 14.53 -70.82
N VAL A 844 -21.43 14.97 -71.69
CA VAL A 844 -21.44 16.31 -72.30
C VAL A 844 -22.17 16.25 -73.64
N TYR A 845 -23.09 17.16 -73.87
CA TYR A 845 -23.81 17.31 -75.13
C TYR A 845 -23.58 18.69 -75.73
N VAL A 846 -23.60 18.76 -77.06
CA VAL A 846 -23.49 20.01 -77.82
C VAL A 846 -24.57 20.07 -78.90
N SER A 847 -25.16 21.24 -79.08
CA SER A 847 -26.14 21.51 -80.14
C SER A 847 -25.94 22.91 -80.73
N ASN A 848 -26.38 23.11 -81.97
CA ASN A 848 -26.43 24.43 -82.62
C ASN A 848 -27.76 25.17 -82.33
N THR A 849 -28.64 24.56 -81.53
CA THR A 849 -29.91 25.15 -81.07
C THR A 849 -30.01 25.04 -79.56
N TYR A 850 -30.68 26.01 -78.93
CA TYR A 850 -30.88 26.02 -77.49
C TYR A 850 -31.55 24.72 -77.02
N ILE A 851 -30.95 24.07 -76.02
CA ILE A 851 -31.44 22.80 -75.45
C ILE A 851 -32.40 23.15 -74.31
N THR A 852 -33.62 22.61 -74.36
CA THR A 852 -34.64 22.84 -73.33
C THR A 852 -35.03 21.59 -72.56
N ASP A 853 -34.83 20.39 -73.13
CA ASP A 853 -35.18 19.12 -72.51
C ASP A 853 -34.14 18.04 -72.87
N ALA A 854 -34.02 17.01 -72.04
CA ALA A 854 -33.20 15.83 -72.27
C ALA A 854 -33.60 15.08 -73.55
N SER A 855 -34.87 15.18 -73.97
CA SER A 855 -35.34 14.59 -75.23
C SER A 855 -34.71 15.20 -76.48
N ASP A 856 -34.12 16.39 -76.37
CA ASP A 856 -33.42 17.07 -77.48
C ASP A 856 -31.99 16.50 -77.70
N LEU A 857 -31.53 15.63 -76.80
CA LEU A 857 -30.18 15.08 -76.77
C LEU A 857 -30.11 13.77 -77.56
N LEU A 858 -29.43 13.79 -78.70
CA LEU A 858 -29.32 12.60 -79.58
C LEU A 858 -28.05 11.78 -79.32
N ILE A 859 -26.88 12.42 -79.34
CA ILE A 859 -25.58 11.75 -79.20
C ILE A 859 -24.67 12.64 -78.34
N PRO A 860 -24.10 12.12 -77.24
CA PRO A 860 -23.17 12.88 -76.41
C PRO A 860 -21.85 13.12 -77.15
N LEU A 861 -21.27 14.31 -76.94
CA LEU A 861 -19.92 14.65 -77.35
C LEU A 861 -18.89 13.79 -76.58
N ALA A 862 -19.17 13.55 -75.30
CA ALA A 862 -18.43 12.63 -74.43
C ALA A 862 -19.34 12.05 -73.36
N SER A 863 -19.04 10.82 -72.93
CA SER A 863 -19.83 10.07 -71.93
C SER A 863 -18.90 9.35 -70.96
N ASN A 864 -19.44 8.92 -69.82
CA ASN A 864 -18.71 8.24 -68.74
C ASN A 864 -17.56 9.09 -68.16
N ILE A 865 -17.76 10.41 -68.09
CA ILE A 865 -16.78 11.32 -67.50
C ILE A 865 -16.93 11.24 -65.97
N THR A 866 -15.87 10.88 -65.26
CA THR A 866 -15.87 10.85 -63.78
C THR A 866 -15.27 12.11 -63.15
N GLY A 867 -14.63 12.96 -63.95
CA GLY A 867 -14.18 14.28 -63.52
C GLY A 867 -15.26 15.36 -63.70
N LEU A 868 -15.03 16.54 -63.13
CA LEU A 868 -15.94 17.68 -63.19
C LEU A 868 -15.62 18.68 -64.31
N THR A 869 -14.78 18.26 -65.27
CA THR A 869 -14.33 19.10 -66.38
C THR A 869 -14.24 18.33 -67.70
N TYR A 870 -14.39 19.04 -68.81
CA TYR A 870 -14.21 18.51 -70.15
C TYR A 870 -13.63 19.56 -71.11
N THR A 871 -12.54 19.24 -71.79
CA THR A 871 -11.88 20.14 -72.74
C THR A 871 -12.50 20.04 -74.13
N ILE A 872 -12.90 21.17 -74.68
CA ILE A 872 -13.32 21.37 -76.06
C ILE A 872 -12.10 21.82 -76.86
N THR A 873 -11.89 21.21 -78.03
CA THR A 873 -10.78 21.55 -78.93
C THR A 873 -11.26 21.70 -80.37
N ASP A 874 -10.70 22.66 -81.09
CA ASP A 874 -10.91 22.90 -82.52
C ASP A 874 -12.39 23.09 -82.92
N LEU A 875 -13.20 23.71 -82.04
CA LEU A 875 -14.60 23.97 -82.35
C LEU A 875 -14.71 25.05 -83.44
N PRO A 876 -15.41 24.81 -84.58
CA PRO A 876 -15.51 25.79 -85.66
C PRO A 876 -16.24 27.08 -85.24
N ASN A 877 -16.09 28.16 -86.02
CA ASN A 877 -16.85 29.39 -85.77
C ASN A 877 -18.37 29.14 -85.83
N GLY A 878 -19.08 29.56 -84.79
CA GLY A 878 -20.53 29.34 -84.63
C GLY A 878 -21.01 29.60 -83.22
N THR A 879 -22.32 29.51 -83.00
CA THR A 879 -22.93 29.55 -81.67
C THR A 879 -23.37 28.14 -81.29
N TYR A 880 -22.90 27.68 -80.14
CA TYR A 880 -23.10 26.33 -79.62
C TYR A 880 -23.74 26.38 -78.24
N TYR A 881 -24.60 25.41 -77.96
CA TYR A 881 -25.26 25.21 -76.69
C TYR A 881 -24.80 23.90 -76.07
N PHE A 882 -24.24 23.98 -74.87
CA PHE A 882 -23.74 22.85 -74.10
C PHE A 882 -24.64 22.54 -72.92
N VAL A 883 -24.82 21.25 -72.66
CA VAL A 883 -25.48 20.72 -71.47
C VAL A 883 -24.67 19.52 -70.98
N VAL A 884 -24.59 19.35 -69.68
CA VAL A 884 -24.08 18.13 -69.06
C VAL A 884 -25.25 17.39 -68.44
N VAL A 885 -25.26 16.07 -68.62
CA VAL A 885 -26.20 15.17 -67.94
C VAL A 885 -25.42 14.39 -66.89
N ALA A 886 -25.85 14.52 -65.64
CA ALA A 886 -25.37 13.73 -64.53
C ALA A 886 -26.14 12.42 -64.48
N HIS A 887 -25.45 11.30 -64.24
CA HIS A 887 -26.01 9.96 -64.23
C HIS A 887 -25.72 9.25 -62.91
N ASN A 888 -26.75 8.67 -62.29
CA ASN A 888 -26.58 7.66 -61.23
C ASN A 888 -27.64 6.55 -61.39
N SER A 889 -27.59 5.57 -60.52
CA SER A 889 -28.55 4.45 -60.47
C SER A 889 -30.02 4.86 -60.25
N ALA A 890 -30.31 6.05 -59.71
CA ALA A 890 -31.67 6.57 -59.53
C ALA A 890 -32.22 7.36 -60.72
N GLY A 891 -31.37 7.83 -61.64
CA GLY A 891 -31.79 8.57 -62.81
C GLY A 891 -30.77 9.59 -63.29
N ASN A 892 -31.29 10.60 -64.01
CA ASN A 892 -30.47 11.61 -64.64
C ASN A 892 -30.95 13.01 -64.25
N SER A 893 -30.01 13.95 -64.15
CA SER A 893 -30.32 15.38 -64.00
C SER A 893 -29.52 16.20 -65.02
N LEU A 894 -30.09 17.31 -65.46
CA LEU A 894 -29.50 18.19 -66.47
C LEU A 894 -28.91 19.42 -65.79
N SER A 895 -27.76 19.88 -66.29
CA SER A 895 -27.24 21.21 -65.96
C SER A 895 -28.09 22.33 -66.57
N ASN A 896 -27.76 23.59 -66.26
CA ASN A 896 -28.16 24.70 -67.11
C ASN A 896 -27.60 24.55 -68.54
N THR A 897 -28.30 25.15 -69.52
CA THR A 897 -27.81 25.28 -70.90
C THR A 897 -26.82 26.43 -70.98
N LEU A 898 -25.61 26.14 -71.47
CA LEU A 898 -24.53 27.11 -71.63
C LEU A 898 -24.35 27.49 -73.11
N GLU A 899 -24.47 28.78 -73.44
CA GLU A 899 -24.20 29.30 -74.78
C GLU A 899 -22.73 29.72 -74.92
N VAL A 900 -22.03 29.22 -75.95
CA VAL A 900 -20.67 29.64 -76.31
C VAL A 900 -20.65 30.03 -77.79
N THR A 901 -20.18 31.24 -78.10
CA THR A 901 -19.99 31.71 -79.48
C THR A 901 -18.50 31.71 -79.81
N VAL A 902 -18.11 30.94 -80.82
CA VAL A 902 -16.73 30.87 -81.33
C VAL A 902 -16.60 31.75 -82.57
N GLY A 903 -15.62 32.65 -82.58
CA GLY A 903 -15.29 33.49 -83.72
C GLY A 903 -14.54 34.77 -83.32
N THR A 904 -13.98 35.45 -84.32
CA THR A 904 -13.33 36.74 -84.11
C THR A 904 -14.39 37.83 -83.91
N GLY A 905 -14.63 38.25 -82.67
CA GLY A 905 -15.56 39.33 -82.36
C GLY A 905 -15.21 40.61 -83.13
N GLU A 906 -16.20 41.18 -83.82
CA GLU A 906 -16.06 42.51 -84.41
C GLU A 906 -15.88 43.54 -83.28
N GLU A 907 -14.72 44.20 -83.25
CA GLU A 907 -14.49 45.37 -82.41
C GLU A 907 -15.50 46.48 -82.77
N ILE A 908 -16.36 46.85 -81.83
CA ILE A 908 -17.20 48.05 -81.92
C ILE A 908 -16.33 49.27 -81.55
N PRO A 909 -16.11 50.24 -82.47
CA PRO A 909 -15.34 51.44 -82.18
C PRO A 909 -16.06 52.35 -81.19
N GLY A 910 -15.32 52.80 -80.18
CA GLY A 910 -15.84 53.46 -78.99
C GLY A 910 -16.47 54.84 -79.18
N TYR A 911 -17.23 55.23 -78.14
CA TYR A 911 -17.49 56.62 -77.82
C TYR A 911 -16.97 56.97 -76.43
N ASN A 912 -16.30 58.11 -76.39
CA ASN A 912 -15.47 58.65 -75.33
C ASN A 912 -16.32 59.07 -74.11
N LEU A 913 -16.09 58.44 -72.94
CA LEU A 913 -16.76 58.72 -71.66
C LEU A 913 -16.73 60.21 -71.25
N LEU A 914 -15.79 60.98 -71.82
CA LEU A 914 -15.63 62.42 -71.61
C LEU A 914 -16.82 63.25 -72.16
N ILE A 915 -17.54 62.77 -73.19
CA ILE A 915 -18.67 63.51 -73.80
C ILE A 915 -19.98 63.30 -73.01
N VAL A 916 -20.16 62.15 -72.35
CA VAL A 916 -21.35 61.86 -71.52
C VAL A 916 -21.28 62.60 -70.17
N LEU A 917 -20.09 62.76 -69.59
CA LEU A 917 -19.89 63.53 -68.35
C LEU A 917 -20.09 65.05 -68.54
N LEU A 918 -19.74 65.61 -69.70
CA LEU A 918 -19.98 67.03 -70.00
C LEU A 918 -21.47 67.35 -70.24
N ALA A 919 -22.27 66.38 -70.71
CA ALA A 919 -23.72 66.56 -70.88
C ALA A 919 -24.48 66.57 -69.54
N PHE A 920 -24.07 65.76 -68.55
CA PHE A 920 -24.73 65.72 -67.23
C PHE A 920 -24.46 66.97 -66.37
N VAL A 921 -23.25 67.54 -66.42
CA VAL A 921 -22.93 68.79 -65.70
C VAL A 921 -23.69 69.99 -66.29
N SER A 922 -23.94 69.98 -67.59
CA SER A 922 -24.68 71.05 -68.30
C SER A 922 -26.19 71.02 -68.00
N ILE A 923 -26.78 69.84 -67.82
CA ILE A 923 -28.21 69.68 -67.53
C ILE A 923 -28.52 69.97 -66.05
N SER A 924 -27.64 69.59 -65.11
CA SER A 924 -27.81 69.93 -63.69
C SER A 924 -27.70 71.45 -63.41
N ALA A 925 -26.87 72.18 -64.17
CA ALA A 925 -26.77 73.64 -64.05
C ALA A 925 -28.01 74.40 -64.60
N ILE A 926 -28.76 73.80 -65.54
CA ILE A 926 -29.98 74.40 -66.12
C ILE A 926 -31.22 74.13 -65.24
N ILE A 927 -31.26 73.01 -64.51
CA ILE A 927 -32.38 72.67 -63.62
C ILE A 927 -32.36 73.50 -62.32
N ILE A 928 -31.19 73.97 -61.85
CA ILE A 928 -31.08 74.80 -60.64
C ILE A 928 -31.45 76.29 -60.90
N LYS A 929 -31.45 76.77 -62.16
CA LYS A 929 -31.79 78.18 -62.45
C LYS A 929 -33.28 78.45 -62.72
N LYS A 930 -34.15 77.42 -62.78
CA LYS A 930 -35.58 77.58 -63.11
C LYS A 930 -36.57 77.33 -61.97
N ARG A 931 -36.12 77.03 -60.74
CA ARG A 931 -36.94 77.10 -59.51
C ARG A 931 -36.80 78.46 -58.81
N ARG A 932 -37.30 79.50 -59.50
CA ARG A 932 -37.79 80.75 -58.90
C ARG A 932 -39.03 81.19 -59.67
N LYS A 933 -40.11 80.40 -59.49
CA LYS A 933 -41.54 80.77 -59.49
C LYS A 933 -42.40 79.49 -59.42
N LEU A 934 -42.32 78.83 -58.26
CA LEU A 934 -43.42 78.46 -57.36
C LEU A 934 -42.78 77.98 -56.06
#